data_AF-A0A397JA87-F1
#
_entry.id   AF-A0A397JA87-F1
#
_cell.length_a   1.000
_cell.length_b   1.000
_cell.length_c   1.000
_cell.angle_alpha   90.00
_cell.angle_beta   90.00
_cell.angle_gamma   90.00
#
_symmetry.space_group_name_H-M   'P 1'
#
loop_
_entity.id
_entity.type
_entity.pdbx_description
1 polymer ?
#
loop_
_entity_poly.entity_id
_entity_poly.type
_entity_poly.pdbx_seq_one_letter_code
_entity_poly.pdbx_strand_id
1 'polypeptide(L)'
;MTTQEIKWNEKLKSIWGKTFYSLDPNIHKTLTEEEEHRRTMFENDSSLTENEKNFLLYQLKQTYDEFRIDNNSVEKQKCNNCQNWHQATQYCEFCIRKYLENNFGNWTSGNNEINKLIQECQQKTVVPHKVIEWIEYDRIENVEHLAEGGYATIYTAFWKDGGYEEWNSKSQILERFGRQRIALKRLNDSNSNNVHWFQEVTLSFTLDKTSAFLVNCYGLTKDPSTQDYMLVLNYYDTNLKQFLKDNYQSLTLLKKYSIIYDITNSLCEIHYHNITHRDLHSGNFLYDSRNNIWYISDLGFSGPVDKQLDSIYGNLPYVAPEILCKKDYTKNSDVYSLGIIMWEVITGETPFIDHEFNSDSYLVLAIINGYRPKIYKHIPDEYVTLMKQCWDANPDNRPDAETIRNKIGSLILSLYNNEMDNQEPTIQSNSSKSKFSPSSLTKIESSQKIQTSEVYAFDISVQSRNATEAYETKQFDFVIPEEFEKLSLNNVDDSNNLEDDAEIRKLWSESIYNRDRQQPFDDDDEFYDFIIVGAGTAGCVLARELICSIPNINILVLEAGPPDTHINDIMRSPCAYATVSRTNETDWGYSTEDQKMPGTVDSNEEVFPLARGKVIGGCSTVNAMAYMRGHKDDYNRWAAQGPEYIIWNYDHCLEAFKAVENNARKNPDEYFKNYHGFNGLLHVQDSPVDKFDISKDVFKGVKDFRIPYNNDFNGVRQNGVGEYQFTMKDGKRFSLADGFLKDALKRVKIYPPKPFIKGHPHKLGDVGKFVAVNVKSFTHMLNIIWDERNEDKNIAKGVRYYYNGRKYNSFIAPKGEVIICGGAINSSQILMLMLMLSSPISNFHATFLTKM
;
A
#
# COMPACT_ATOMS: atom_id res chain seq x y z
N MET A 1 58.55 -8.45 10.44
CA MET A 1 57.85 -9.11 9.32
C MET A 1 56.39 -8.76 9.47
N THR A 2 55.85 -7.97 8.54
CA THR A 2 54.45 -7.55 8.50
C THR A 2 53.57 -8.78 8.33
N THR A 3 52.97 -9.27 9.43
CA THR A 3 51.85 -10.22 9.38
C THR A 3 50.70 -9.52 8.68
N GLN A 4 50.55 -9.81 7.39
CA GLN A 4 49.44 -9.33 6.59
C GLN A 4 48.17 -9.91 7.22
N GLU A 5 47.34 -9.05 7.80
CA GLU A 5 46.08 -9.43 8.42
C GLU A 5 45.21 -10.10 7.35
N ILE A 6 44.98 -11.42 7.48
CA ILE A 6 44.15 -12.17 6.56
C ILE A 6 42.72 -11.65 6.70
N LYS A 7 42.13 -11.27 5.57
CA LYS A 7 40.73 -10.84 5.48
C LYS A 7 39.92 -11.88 4.72
N TRP A 8 38.63 -11.95 5.03
CA TRP A 8 37.69 -12.77 4.27
C TRP A 8 37.76 -12.46 2.77
N ASN A 9 37.85 -13.51 1.96
CA ASN A 9 37.82 -13.45 0.50
C ASN A 9 36.90 -14.58 -0.03
N GLU A 10 36.59 -14.58 -1.33
CA GLU A 10 35.66 -15.56 -1.92
C GLU A 10 36.09 -17.01 -1.69
N LYS A 11 37.39 -17.31 -1.75
CA LYS A 11 37.93 -18.66 -1.48
C LYS A 11 37.64 -19.09 -0.04
N LEU A 12 37.98 -18.26 0.94
CA LEU A 12 37.76 -18.56 2.36
C LEU A 12 36.27 -18.70 2.67
N LYS A 13 35.44 -17.81 2.11
CA LYS A 13 33.97 -17.86 2.25
C LYS A 13 33.38 -19.13 1.65
N SER A 14 33.86 -19.55 0.48
CA SER A 14 33.43 -20.79 -0.17
C SER A 14 33.75 -22.03 0.67
N ILE A 15 34.97 -22.11 1.22
CA ILE A 15 35.38 -23.24 2.06
C ILE A 15 34.59 -23.24 3.38
N TRP A 16 34.46 -22.08 4.03
CA TRP A 16 33.63 -21.92 5.22
C TRP A 16 32.18 -22.39 4.98
N GLY A 17 31.54 -21.89 3.92
CA GLY A 17 30.18 -22.29 3.53
C GLY A 17 30.08 -23.80 3.29
N LYS A 18 30.99 -24.38 2.51
CA LYS A 18 31.00 -25.83 2.25
C LYS A 18 31.11 -26.65 3.53
N THR A 19 31.98 -26.27 4.47
CA THR A 19 32.09 -26.99 5.75
C THR A 19 30.87 -26.82 6.64
N PHE A 20 30.21 -25.68 6.56
CA PHE A 20 28.99 -25.41 7.32
C PHE A 20 27.82 -26.26 6.80
N TYR A 21 27.60 -26.29 5.48
CA TYR A 21 26.51 -27.08 4.88
C TYR A 21 26.78 -28.59 4.80
N SER A 22 28.02 -29.04 5.06
CA SER A 22 28.32 -30.47 5.14
C SER A 22 28.02 -31.09 6.50
N LEU A 23 27.59 -30.29 7.48
CA LEU A 23 27.11 -30.80 8.77
C LEU A 23 25.80 -31.57 8.55
N ASP A 24 25.86 -32.89 8.72
CA ASP A 24 24.69 -33.75 8.79
C ASP A 24 24.24 -33.89 10.26
N PRO A 25 23.06 -33.38 10.65
CA PRO A 25 22.55 -33.48 12.01
C PRO A 25 22.24 -34.92 12.46
N ASN A 26 22.17 -35.89 11.53
CA ASN A 26 22.03 -37.31 11.87
C ASN A 26 23.36 -37.95 12.29
N ILE A 27 24.49 -37.38 11.85
CA ILE A 27 25.84 -37.86 12.10
C ILE A 27 26.48 -37.07 13.24
N HIS A 28 26.43 -35.75 13.16
CA HIS A 28 26.98 -34.82 14.14
C HIS A 28 25.87 -34.42 15.09
N LYS A 29 25.70 -35.17 16.19
CA LYS A 29 24.56 -35.02 17.12
C LYS A 29 24.86 -34.06 18.26
N THR A 30 26.13 -33.77 18.49
CA THR A 30 26.59 -32.88 19.55
C THR A 30 27.37 -31.72 18.97
N LEU A 31 27.34 -30.57 19.66
CA LEU A 31 28.11 -29.39 19.27
C LEU A 31 29.61 -29.70 19.15
N THR A 32 30.12 -30.59 20.00
CA THR A 32 31.51 -31.05 19.98
C THR A 32 31.85 -31.81 18.70
N GLU A 33 30.95 -32.68 18.21
CA GLU A 33 31.12 -33.40 16.95
C GLU A 33 31.05 -32.46 15.73
N GLU A 34 30.16 -31.46 15.76
CA GLU A 34 30.05 -30.45 14.71
C GLU A 34 31.31 -29.58 14.63
N GLU A 35 31.81 -29.11 15.78
CA GLU A 35 33.04 -28.30 15.87
C GLU A 35 34.24 -29.10 15.34
N GLU A 36 34.36 -30.37 15.73
CA GLU A 36 35.46 -31.25 15.32
C GLU A 36 35.43 -31.57 13.82
N HIS A 37 34.23 -31.82 13.26
CA HIS A 37 34.08 -32.06 11.82
C HIS A 37 34.54 -30.85 11.00
N ARG A 38 34.09 -29.64 11.36
CA ARG A 38 34.48 -28.41 10.66
C ARG A 38 35.97 -28.12 10.81
N ARG A 39 36.51 -28.31 12.02
CA ARG A 39 37.95 -28.20 12.29
C ARG A 39 38.75 -29.14 11.38
N THR A 40 38.37 -30.42 11.35
CA THR A 40 39.02 -31.46 10.54
C THR A 40 38.96 -31.12 9.05
N MET A 41 37.84 -30.58 8.57
CA MET A 41 37.71 -30.14 7.17
C MET A 41 38.66 -28.99 6.82
N PHE A 42 38.79 -27.97 7.69
CA PHE A 42 39.75 -26.89 7.46
C PHE A 42 41.20 -27.37 7.49
N GLU A 43 41.53 -28.26 8.43
CA GLU A 43 42.88 -28.82 8.57
C GLU A 43 43.26 -29.69 7.35
N ASN A 44 42.31 -30.43 6.80
CA ASN A 44 42.53 -31.34 5.67
C ASN A 44 42.38 -30.67 4.28
N ASP A 45 41.86 -29.45 4.19
CA ASP A 45 41.74 -28.76 2.91
C ASP A 45 43.14 -28.37 2.36
N SER A 46 43.52 -28.98 1.24
CA SER A 46 44.82 -28.79 0.60
C SER A 46 44.95 -27.47 -0.14
N SER A 47 43.84 -26.75 -0.38
CA SER A 47 43.85 -25.45 -1.03
C SER A 47 44.21 -24.31 -0.05
N LEU A 48 44.09 -24.53 1.27
CA LEU A 48 44.38 -23.54 2.30
C LEU A 48 45.86 -23.51 2.67
N THR A 49 46.42 -22.31 2.79
CA THR A 49 47.73 -22.08 3.43
C THR A 49 47.61 -22.20 4.95
N GLU A 50 48.73 -22.44 5.63
CA GLU A 50 48.75 -22.57 7.10
C GLU A 50 48.19 -21.33 7.82
N ASN A 51 48.47 -20.13 7.32
CA ASN A 51 47.91 -18.90 7.91
C ASN A 51 46.39 -18.80 7.68
N GLU A 52 45.89 -19.20 6.51
CA GLU A 52 44.45 -19.24 6.23
C GLU A 52 43.73 -20.28 7.11
N LYS A 53 44.34 -21.45 7.35
CA LYS A 53 43.81 -22.46 8.29
C LYS A 53 43.71 -21.90 9.70
N ASN A 54 44.78 -21.30 10.20
CA ASN A 54 44.79 -20.68 11.52
C ASN A 54 43.75 -19.55 11.64
N PHE A 55 43.56 -18.76 10.58
CA PHE A 55 42.50 -17.76 10.50
C PHE A 55 41.10 -18.40 10.63
N LEU A 56 40.78 -19.41 9.82
CA LEU A 56 39.46 -20.07 9.87
C LEU A 56 39.23 -20.81 11.21
N LEU A 57 40.24 -21.44 11.77
CA LEU A 57 40.17 -22.10 13.08
C LEU A 57 39.91 -21.10 14.22
N TYR A 58 40.51 -19.91 14.14
CA TYR A 58 40.23 -18.84 15.09
C TYR A 58 38.78 -18.33 14.96
N GLN A 59 38.30 -18.11 13.73
CA GLN A 59 36.91 -17.73 13.46
C GLN A 59 35.92 -18.81 13.94
N LEU A 60 36.28 -20.09 13.80
CA LEU A 60 35.48 -21.22 14.28
C LEU A 60 35.33 -21.18 15.81
N LYS A 61 36.42 -20.94 16.54
CA LYS A 61 36.37 -20.82 18.02
C LYS A 61 35.48 -19.67 18.46
N GLN A 62 35.61 -18.50 17.85
CA GLN A 62 34.74 -17.35 18.15
C GLN A 62 33.27 -17.70 17.94
N THR A 63 32.95 -18.38 16.83
CA THR A 63 31.59 -18.79 16.49
C THR A 63 31.03 -19.77 17.53
N TYR A 64 31.81 -20.78 17.93
CA TYR A 64 31.33 -21.85 18.82
C TYR A 64 31.31 -21.45 20.30
N ASP A 65 32.14 -20.50 20.74
CA ASP A 65 32.22 -20.10 22.15
C ASP A 65 30.87 -19.67 22.73
N GLU A 66 30.03 -19.00 21.93
CA GLU A 66 28.65 -18.67 22.30
C GLU A 66 27.80 -19.93 22.51
N PHE A 67 27.79 -20.84 21.53
CA PHE A 67 26.99 -22.08 21.57
C PHE A 67 27.45 -23.10 22.62
N ARG A 68 28.68 -22.97 23.11
CA ARG A 68 29.23 -23.84 24.17
C ARG A 68 28.60 -23.56 25.54
N ILE A 69 28.11 -22.34 25.78
CA ILE A 69 27.57 -21.94 27.07
C ILE A 69 26.19 -22.58 27.27
N ASP A 70 25.98 -23.17 28.46
CA ASP A 70 24.80 -23.94 28.85
C ASP A 70 24.55 -25.21 28.02
N ASN A 71 25.53 -25.64 27.20
CA ASN A 71 25.45 -26.87 26.44
C ASN A 71 26.00 -28.07 27.22
N ASN A 72 25.15 -29.06 27.49
CA ASN A 72 25.53 -30.24 28.30
C ASN A 72 26.58 -31.16 27.63
N SER A 73 26.78 -31.08 26.31
CA SER A 73 27.77 -31.91 25.61
C SER A 73 29.21 -31.36 25.69
N VAL A 74 29.39 -30.18 26.29
CA VAL A 74 30.67 -29.48 26.34
C VAL A 74 31.24 -29.50 27.76
N GLU A 75 32.47 -29.98 27.92
CA GLU A 75 33.16 -29.98 29.21
C GLU A 75 33.39 -28.56 29.73
N LYS A 76 33.18 -28.38 31.05
CA LYS A 76 33.47 -27.12 31.73
C LYS A 76 34.96 -27.07 32.10
N GLN A 77 35.55 -25.89 32.00
CA GLN A 77 36.88 -25.59 32.51
C GLN A 77 36.82 -24.61 33.68
N LYS A 78 37.82 -24.63 34.56
CA LYS A 78 37.85 -23.77 35.74
C LYS A 78 38.55 -22.44 35.40
N CYS A 79 37.87 -21.33 35.67
CA CYS A 79 38.42 -19.99 35.45
C CYS A 79 39.54 -19.67 36.45
N ASN A 80 40.70 -19.24 35.97
CA ASN A 80 41.81 -18.81 36.82
C ASN A 80 41.47 -17.57 37.68
N ASN A 81 40.57 -16.72 37.20
CA ASN A 81 40.23 -15.45 37.85
C ASN A 81 39.12 -15.58 38.90
N CYS A 82 37.95 -16.08 38.50
CA CYS A 82 36.79 -16.16 39.40
C CYS A 82 36.57 -17.54 40.05
N GLN A 83 37.36 -18.56 39.66
CA GLN A 83 37.27 -19.94 40.15
C GLN A 83 35.95 -20.68 39.80
N ASN A 84 35.05 -20.05 39.03
CA ASN A 84 33.84 -20.71 38.51
C ASN A 84 34.17 -21.63 37.32
N TRP A 85 33.33 -22.63 37.12
CA TRP A 85 33.37 -23.53 35.97
C TRP A 85 32.59 -22.92 34.80
N HIS A 86 33.27 -22.70 33.68
CA HIS A 86 32.74 -22.04 32.48
C HIS A 86 33.02 -22.87 31.21
N GLN A 87 32.33 -22.56 30.11
CA GLN A 87 32.38 -23.38 28.88
C GLN A 87 32.98 -22.67 27.67
N ALA A 88 32.96 -21.34 27.63
CA ALA A 88 33.67 -20.55 26.63
C ALA A 88 35.17 -20.78 26.74
N THR A 89 35.86 -20.84 25.60
CA THR A 89 37.30 -21.11 25.51
C THR A 89 38.15 -19.85 25.57
N GLN A 90 37.65 -18.73 25.03
CA GLN A 90 38.40 -17.48 24.92
C GLN A 90 38.16 -16.50 26.08
N TYR A 91 37.06 -16.63 26.82
CA TYR A 91 36.71 -15.76 27.94
C TYR A 91 35.96 -16.51 29.04
N CYS A 92 35.60 -15.82 30.12
CA CYS A 92 34.77 -16.36 31.20
C CYS A 92 33.52 -15.49 31.39
N GLU A 93 32.36 -16.04 31.06
CA GLU A 93 31.05 -15.38 31.15
C GLU A 93 30.75 -14.87 32.57
N PHE A 94 31.20 -15.58 33.61
CA PHE A 94 31.04 -15.14 35.00
C PHE A 94 31.89 -13.92 35.35
N CYS A 95 33.10 -13.81 34.78
CA CYS A 95 33.94 -12.64 35.01
C CYS A 95 33.32 -11.39 34.34
N ILE A 96 32.78 -11.57 33.14
CA ILE A 96 32.08 -10.52 32.40
C ILE A 96 30.85 -10.05 33.18
N ARG A 97 29.98 -10.96 33.62
CA ARG A 97 28.78 -10.63 34.43
C ARG A 97 29.14 -9.87 35.70
N LYS A 98 30.16 -10.34 36.43
CA LYS A 98 30.64 -9.66 37.65
C LYS A 98 31.19 -8.26 37.35
N TYR A 99 31.91 -8.09 36.24
CA TYR A 99 32.38 -6.78 35.79
C TYR A 99 31.20 -5.82 35.53
N LEU A 100 30.15 -6.29 34.87
CA LEU A 100 28.95 -5.49 34.59
C LEU A 100 28.17 -5.16 35.87
N GLU A 101 27.95 -6.14 36.75
CA GLU A 101 27.26 -5.97 38.04
C GLU A 101 27.90 -4.89 38.91
N ASN A 102 29.23 -4.85 38.96
CA ASN A 102 29.97 -3.83 39.70
C ASN A 102 29.76 -2.40 39.13
N ASN A 103 29.28 -2.29 37.88
CA ASN A 103 29.05 -1.01 37.20
C ASN A 103 27.58 -0.56 37.21
N PHE A 104 26.65 -1.32 37.81
CA PHE A 104 25.22 -0.96 37.83
C PHE A 104 24.94 0.40 38.49
N GLY A 105 25.80 0.85 39.41
CA GLY A 105 25.68 2.16 40.04
C GLY A 105 26.19 3.34 39.20
N ASN A 106 26.81 3.08 38.05
CA ASN A 106 27.51 4.10 37.25
C ASN A 106 26.66 4.71 36.12
N TRP A 107 25.44 4.22 35.90
CA TRP A 107 24.52 4.71 34.86
C TRP A 107 23.06 4.61 35.31
N THR A 108 22.18 5.40 34.70
CA THR A 108 20.72 5.28 34.88
C THR A 108 19.98 5.85 33.69
N SER A 109 18.93 5.15 33.25
CA SER A 109 18.04 5.64 32.18
C SER A 109 16.98 6.66 32.65
N GLY A 110 16.89 6.88 33.96
CA GLY A 110 15.78 7.61 34.58
C GLY A 110 14.45 6.82 34.65
N ASN A 111 14.40 5.60 34.11
CA ASN A 111 13.25 4.69 34.19
C ASN A 111 13.66 3.37 34.88
N ASN A 112 12.97 3.05 35.98
CA ASN A 112 13.29 1.87 36.79
C ASN A 112 13.05 0.54 36.07
N GLU A 113 12.07 0.47 35.17
CA GLU A 113 11.76 -0.74 34.40
C GLU A 113 12.84 -1.02 33.35
N ILE A 114 13.30 0.02 32.64
CA ILE A 114 14.42 -0.07 31.71
C ILE A 114 15.71 -0.46 32.45
N ASN A 115 16.00 0.21 33.57
CA ASN A 115 17.18 -0.09 34.38
C ASN A 115 17.20 -1.56 34.81
N LYS A 116 16.06 -2.05 35.32
CA LYS A 116 15.90 -3.44 35.73
C LYS A 116 16.09 -4.39 34.54
N LEU A 117 15.48 -4.11 33.39
CA LEU A 117 15.60 -4.93 32.19
C LEU A 117 17.05 -5.03 31.69
N ILE A 118 17.78 -3.90 31.62
CA ILE A 118 19.19 -3.88 31.21
C ILE A 118 20.05 -4.68 32.20
N GLN A 119 19.85 -4.50 33.51
CA GLN A 119 20.58 -5.24 34.54
C GLN A 119 20.32 -6.76 34.47
N GLU A 120 19.06 -7.17 34.31
CA GLU A 120 18.70 -8.58 34.11
C GLU A 120 19.35 -9.15 32.85
N CYS A 121 19.46 -8.33 31.80
CA CYS A 121 20.15 -8.72 30.58
C CYS A 121 21.66 -8.90 30.81
N GLN A 122 22.32 -7.96 31.47
CA GLN A 122 23.76 -8.00 31.76
C GLN A 122 24.14 -9.16 32.70
N GLN A 123 23.28 -9.52 33.65
CA GLN A 123 23.46 -10.69 34.53
C GLN A 123 23.43 -12.03 33.78
N LYS A 124 22.76 -12.07 32.62
CA LYS A 124 22.63 -13.27 31.78
C LYS A 124 23.52 -13.23 30.55
N THR A 125 24.33 -12.19 30.37
CA THR A 125 25.19 -12.07 29.18
C THR A 125 26.15 -13.25 29.07
N VAL A 126 26.30 -13.74 27.85
CA VAL A 126 27.17 -14.87 27.51
C VAL A 126 28.43 -14.41 26.77
N VAL A 127 28.33 -13.45 25.84
CA VAL A 127 29.44 -12.94 25.02
C VAL A 127 29.65 -11.43 25.22
N PRO A 128 30.89 -10.89 25.09
CA PRO A 128 31.16 -9.46 25.20
C PRO A 128 30.36 -8.56 24.24
N HIS A 129 30.29 -8.92 22.95
CA HIS A 129 29.70 -8.05 21.92
C HIS A 129 28.17 -8.04 21.84
N LYS A 130 27.49 -8.80 22.71
CA LYS A 130 26.03 -8.77 22.91
C LYS A 130 25.62 -8.19 24.27
N VAL A 131 26.53 -7.47 24.94
CA VAL A 131 26.18 -6.76 26.17
C VAL A 131 25.22 -5.63 25.83
N ILE A 132 24.02 -5.69 26.40
CA ILE A 132 23.04 -4.61 26.34
C ILE A 132 23.46 -3.49 27.30
N GLU A 133 23.45 -2.25 26.82
CA GLU A 133 23.88 -1.07 27.57
C GLU A 133 22.80 0.03 27.61
N TRP A 134 22.82 0.80 28.69
CA TRP A 134 22.30 2.17 28.63
C TRP A 134 23.40 3.07 28.07
N ILE A 135 23.11 3.77 26.99
CA ILE A 135 24.07 4.60 26.25
C ILE A 135 23.67 6.06 26.43
N GLU A 136 24.48 6.80 27.19
CA GLU A 136 24.30 8.24 27.35
C GLU A 136 24.34 8.94 25.99
N TYR A 137 23.34 9.80 25.74
CA TYR A 137 23.16 10.41 24.41
C TYR A 137 24.36 11.27 23.99
N ASP A 138 25.11 11.82 24.94
CA ASP A 138 26.33 12.61 24.68
C ASP A 138 27.49 11.77 24.10
N ARG A 139 27.39 10.43 24.13
CA ARG A 139 28.31 9.50 23.48
C ARG A 139 28.02 9.30 21.99
N ILE A 140 26.91 9.83 21.51
CA ILE A 140 26.45 9.72 20.13
C ILE A 140 26.76 11.01 19.37
N GLU A 141 27.33 10.88 18.18
CA GLU A 141 27.76 11.98 17.31
C GLU A 141 27.13 11.87 15.92
N ASN A 142 27.00 13.01 15.24
CA ASN A 142 26.56 13.09 13.84
C ASN A 142 25.26 12.32 13.56
N VAL A 143 24.22 12.62 14.34
CA VAL A 143 22.90 12.02 14.15
C VAL A 143 22.27 12.59 12.87
N GLU A 144 22.08 11.73 11.87
CA GLU A 144 21.53 12.07 10.56
C GLU A 144 20.28 11.24 10.28
N HIS A 145 19.21 11.88 9.82
CA HIS A 145 17.97 11.19 9.44
C HIS A 145 18.22 10.24 8.25
N LEU A 146 17.79 8.98 8.38
CA LEU A 146 17.91 7.97 7.33
C LEU A 146 16.57 7.70 6.63
N ALA A 147 15.54 7.39 7.42
CA ALA A 147 14.23 6.99 6.91
C ALA A 147 13.14 7.24 7.95
N GLU A 148 11.92 7.47 7.48
CA GLU A 148 10.73 7.61 8.31
C GLU A 148 9.66 6.64 7.79
N GLY A 149 9.18 5.76 8.68
CA GLY A 149 8.07 4.84 8.42
C GLY A 149 6.87 5.16 9.31
N GLY A 150 5.77 4.39 9.17
CA GLY A 150 4.52 4.64 9.90
C GLY A 150 4.62 4.58 11.44
N TYR A 151 5.63 3.89 11.99
CA TYR A 151 5.74 3.61 13.44
C TYR A 151 7.11 3.92 14.05
N ALA A 152 8.11 4.27 13.25
CA ALA A 152 9.43 4.61 13.75
C ALA A 152 10.20 5.49 12.76
N THR A 153 11.08 6.34 13.31
CA THR A 153 12.04 7.13 12.53
C THR A 153 13.44 6.57 12.77
N ILE A 154 14.17 6.31 11.69
CA ILE A 154 15.52 5.75 11.71
C ILE A 154 16.54 6.85 11.43
N TYR A 155 17.60 6.88 12.24
CA TYR A 155 18.75 7.76 12.08
C TYR A 155 20.03 6.91 11.95
N THR A 156 21.05 7.47 11.32
CA THR A 156 22.43 6.97 11.44
C THR A 156 23.22 7.88 12.36
N ALA A 157 24.17 7.31 13.09
CA ALA A 157 25.04 8.07 13.97
C ALA A 157 26.38 7.35 14.19
N PHE A 158 27.29 7.99 14.91
CA PHE A 158 28.51 7.38 15.43
C PHE A 158 28.49 7.33 16.95
N TRP A 159 28.75 6.15 17.52
CA TRP A 159 29.01 5.98 18.94
C TRP A 159 30.51 6.10 19.20
N LYS A 160 30.92 7.05 20.05
CA LYS A 160 32.34 7.37 20.34
C LYS A 160 33.14 6.16 20.82
N ASP A 161 32.57 5.43 21.77
CA ASP A 161 33.27 4.34 22.45
C ASP A 161 33.01 2.98 21.79
N GLY A 162 31.86 2.83 21.10
CA GLY A 162 31.41 1.57 20.52
C GLY A 162 31.00 0.53 21.55
N GLY A 163 30.46 -0.59 21.07
CA GLY A 163 30.13 -1.74 21.90
C GLY A 163 31.38 -2.41 22.49
N TYR A 164 31.18 -3.29 23.46
CA TYR A 164 32.25 -4.17 23.92
C TYR A 164 32.60 -5.19 22.83
N GLU A 165 33.88 -5.49 22.64
CA GLU A 165 34.35 -6.44 21.62
C GLU A 165 34.89 -7.71 22.30
N GLU A 166 35.80 -7.54 23.27
CA GLU A 166 36.52 -8.65 23.88
C GLU A 166 36.64 -8.52 25.40
N TRP A 167 36.81 -9.67 26.07
CA TRP A 167 37.15 -9.71 27.49
C TRP A 167 38.66 -9.93 27.67
N ASN A 168 39.35 -8.93 28.22
CA ASN A 168 40.77 -9.07 28.53
C ASN A 168 40.95 -9.77 29.88
N SER A 169 41.28 -11.07 29.83
CA SER A 169 41.45 -11.87 31.05
C SER A 169 42.61 -11.43 31.96
N LYS A 170 43.60 -10.67 31.45
CA LYS A 170 44.74 -10.19 32.24
C LYS A 170 44.42 -8.92 33.02
N SER A 171 43.82 -7.94 32.35
CA SER A 171 43.42 -6.66 32.97
C SER A 171 42.04 -6.73 33.63
N GLN A 172 41.27 -7.78 33.35
CA GLN A 172 39.90 -7.99 33.85
C GLN A 172 38.95 -6.84 33.47
N ILE A 173 39.06 -6.35 32.25
CA ILE A 173 38.19 -5.32 31.69
C ILE A 173 37.56 -5.82 30.38
N LEU A 174 36.37 -5.30 30.08
CA LEU A 174 35.81 -5.39 28.74
C LEU A 174 36.43 -4.30 27.87
N GLU A 175 37.04 -4.72 26.76
CA GLU A 175 37.60 -3.83 25.76
C GLU A 175 36.50 -3.41 24.78
N ARG A 176 36.49 -2.13 24.38
CA ARG A 176 35.51 -1.58 23.46
C ARG A 176 36.05 -1.54 22.04
N PHE A 177 35.14 -1.69 21.08
CA PHE A 177 35.43 -1.62 19.66
C PHE A 177 36.04 -0.25 19.24
N GLY A 178 35.72 0.81 19.98
CA GLY A 178 36.05 2.18 19.61
C GLY A 178 34.96 2.78 18.71
N ARG A 179 35.27 3.90 18.05
CA ARG A 179 34.28 4.68 17.30
C ARG A 179 33.54 3.83 16.26
N GLN A 180 32.24 3.63 16.46
CA GLN A 180 31.42 2.69 15.69
C GLN A 180 30.26 3.41 15.01
N ARG A 181 29.94 3.04 13.77
CA ARG A 181 28.72 3.49 13.08
C ARG A 181 27.53 2.67 13.57
N ILE A 182 26.44 3.35 13.93
CA ILE A 182 25.23 2.75 14.48
C ILE A 182 23.98 3.26 13.76
N ALA A 183 22.88 2.52 13.90
CA ALA A 183 21.54 2.97 13.54
C ALA A 183 20.76 3.25 14.84
N LEU A 184 19.97 4.32 14.84
CA LEU A 184 19.08 4.68 15.94
C LEU A 184 17.65 4.54 15.45
N LYS A 185 16.85 3.69 16.09
CA LYS A 185 15.42 3.57 15.84
C LYS A 185 14.68 4.31 16.95
N ARG A 186 14.07 5.46 16.62
CA ARG A 186 13.21 6.19 17.56
C ARG A 186 11.90 5.43 17.76
N LEU A 187 11.58 5.19 19.02
CA LEU A 187 10.30 4.63 19.45
C LEU A 187 9.37 5.83 19.70
N ASN A 188 8.62 6.22 18.66
CA ASN A 188 7.76 7.40 18.72
C ASN A 188 6.72 7.27 19.85
N ASP A 189 6.43 8.38 20.53
CA ASP A 189 5.52 8.43 21.68
C ASP A 189 5.91 7.51 22.85
N SER A 190 7.19 7.13 22.99
CA SER A 190 7.66 6.31 24.12
C SER A 190 7.60 7.03 25.48
N ASN A 191 7.29 8.33 25.48
CA ASN A 191 6.92 9.09 26.69
C ASN A 191 5.42 9.00 27.05
N SER A 192 4.59 8.43 26.18
CA SER A 192 3.18 8.19 26.47
C SER A 192 3.00 6.89 27.29
N ASN A 193 1.86 6.72 27.96
CA ASN A 193 1.53 5.48 28.69
C ASN A 193 1.30 4.26 27.78
N ASN A 194 1.71 4.32 26.51
CA ASN A 194 1.59 3.23 25.56
C ASN A 194 2.58 2.11 25.91
N VAL A 195 2.10 0.88 26.07
CA VAL A 195 2.90 -0.28 26.50
C VAL A 195 3.62 -0.96 25.32
N HIS A 196 3.23 -0.67 24.07
CA HIS A 196 3.70 -1.42 22.90
C HIS A 196 5.20 -1.25 22.61
N TRP A 197 5.77 -0.05 22.80
CA TRP A 197 7.20 0.17 22.56
C TRP A 197 8.09 -0.65 23.52
N PHE A 198 7.63 -0.89 24.75
CA PHE A 198 8.40 -1.64 25.74
C PHE A 198 8.47 -3.14 25.39
N GLN A 199 7.45 -3.66 24.70
CA GLN A 199 7.48 -5.01 24.16
C GLN A 199 8.57 -5.17 23.10
N GLU A 200 8.70 -4.22 22.16
CA GLU A 200 9.76 -4.25 21.15
C GLU A 200 11.15 -4.23 21.81
N VAL A 201 11.38 -3.32 22.76
CA VAL A 201 12.62 -3.25 23.56
C VAL A 201 12.94 -4.59 24.22
N THR A 202 11.94 -5.17 24.89
CA THR A 202 12.09 -6.45 25.60
C THR A 202 12.48 -7.56 24.63
N LEU A 203 11.79 -7.67 23.49
CA LEU A 203 12.10 -8.67 22.48
C LEU A 203 13.50 -8.47 21.89
N SER A 204 13.88 -7.24 21.53
CA SER A 204 15.22 -6.92 21.02
C SER A 204 16.33 -7.30 22.01
N PHE A 205 16.11 -7.15 23.32
CA PHE A 205 17.12 -7.47 24.33
C PHE A 205 17.21 -8.98 24.66
N THR A 206 16.09 -9.70 24.52
CA THR A 206 15.99 -11.09 24.97
C THR A 206 16.20 -12.11 23.85
N LEU A 207 15.81 -11.81 22.60
CA LEU A 207 15.96 -12.74 21.47
C LEU A 207 17.34 -12.70 20.83
N ASP A 208 18.02 -11.56 20.88
CA ASP A 208 19.36 -11.36 20.30
C ASP A 208 20.42 -12.28 20.94
N LYS A 209 20.14 -12.75 22.16
CA LYS A 209 21.01 -13.66 22.92
C LYS A 209 21.06 -15.08 22.38
N THR A 210 20.11 -15.48 21.53
CA THR A 210 20.01 -16.86 21.02
C THR A 210 20.10 -16.92 19.50
N SER A 211 19.77 -15.83 18.80
CA SER A 211 19.80 -15.77 17.34
C SER A 211 21.05 -15.08 16.82
N ALA A 212 21.91 -15.82 16.11
CA ALA A 212 23.08 -15.25 15.43
C ALA A 212 22.71 -14.38 14.20
N PHE A 213 21.43 -14.30 13.85
CA PHE A 213 20.92 -13.67 12.62
C PHE A 213 19.78 -12.67 12.89
N LEU A 214 19.65 -12.19 14.12
CA LEU A 214 18.85 -11.02 14.46
C LEU A 214 19.70 -9.75 14.41
N VAL A 215 19.12 -8.62 14.00
CA VAL A 215 19.82 -7.33 14.08
C VAL A 215 20.32 -7.08 15.50
N ASN A 216 21.63 -6.92 15.63
CA ASN A 216 22.29 -6.77 16.93
C ASN A 216 21.84 -5.47 17.60
N CYS A 217 21.35 -5.58 18.83
CA CYS A 217 20.92 -4.46 19.64
C CYS A 217 21.96 -4.17 20.72
N TYR A 218 22.59 -3.00 20.68
CA TYR A 218 23.54 -2.58 21.71
C TYR A 218 22.85 -2.05 22.97
N GLY A 219 21.58 -1.64 22.84
CA GLY A 219 20.76 -1.21 23.97
C GLY A 219 19.93 0.01 23.67
N LEU A 220 19.85 0.94 24.62
CA LEU A 220 18.96 2.10 24.56
C LEU A 220 19.68 3.41 24.83
N THR A 221 19.18 4.47 24.21
CA THR A 221 19.48 5.86 24.55
C THR A 221 18.17 6.65 24.64
N LYS A 222 18.25 7.92 25.07
CA LYS A 222 17.10 8.83 25.13
C LYS A 222 17.45 10.15 24.48
N ASP A 223 16.66 10.54 23.50
CA ASP A 223 16.83 11.82 22.80
C ASP A 223 16.54 12.97 23.77
N PRO A 224 17.49 13.87 24.07
CA PRO A 224 17.25 14.96 25.00
C PRO A 224 16.24 15.98 24.47
N SER A 225 16.03 16.05 23.15
CA SER A 225 15.15 17.02 22.51
C SER A 225 13.70 16.58 22.55
N THR A 226 13.41 15.33 22.15
CA THR A 226 12.05 14.78 22.13
C THR A 226 11.68 14.04 23.41
N GLN A 227 12.68 13.71 24.22
CA GLN A 227 12.60 12.79 25.36
C GLN A 227 12.28 11.34 24.97
N ASP A 228 12.16 10.98 23.70
CA ASP A 228 11.83 9.61 23.31
C ASP A 228 13.03 8.67 23.49
N TYR A 229 12.73 7.42 23.84
CA TYR A 229 13.70 6.35 23.83
C TYR A 229 14.02 5.92 22.39
N MET A 230 15.29 5.58 22.16
CA MET A 230 15.78 5.07 20.88
C MET A 230 16.55 3.78 21.08
N LEU A 231 16.24 2.76 20.28
CA LEU A 231 17.08 1.56 20.19
C LEU A 231 18.38 1.91 19.47
N VAL A 232 19.50 1.47 20.05
CA VAL A 232 20.83 1.59 19.46
C VAL A 232 21.17 0.26 18.81
N LEU A 233 21.19 0.23 17.48
CA LEU A 233 21.34 -0.97 16.67
C LEU A 233 22.64 -0.93 15.87
N ASN A 234 23.15 -2.10 15.50
CA ASN A 234 24.22 -2.18 14.50
C ASN A 234 23.78 -1.56 13.17
N TYR A 235 24.69 -0.83 12.52
CA TYR A 235 24.44 -0.31 11.18
C TYR A 235 24.69 -1.42 10.14
N TYR A 236 23.76 -1.55 9.20
CA TYR A 236 23.82 -2.48 8.07
C TYR A 236 23.79 -1.71 6.75
N ASP A 237 24.37 -2.29 5.70
CA ASP A 237 24.65 -1.56 4.46
C ASP A 237 23.39 -1.28 3.62
N THR A 238 22.44 -2.22 3.59
CA THR A 238 21.21 -2.13 2.82
C THR A 238 20.15 -3.12 3.32
N ASN A 239 18.92 -3.02 2.82
CA ASN A 239 17.86 -4.03 3.02
C ASN A 239 17.71 -4.94 1.78
N LEU A 240 17.04 -6.09 1.95
CA LEU A 240 16.93 -7.11 0.90
C LEU A 240 16.22 -6.57 -0.34
N LYS A 241 15.17 -5.78 -0.16
CA LYS A 241 14.43 -5.16 -1.26
C LYS A 241 15.34 -4.32 -2.16
N GLN A 242 16.12 -3.42 -1.56
CA GLN A 242 17.04 -2.54 -2.28
C GLN A 242 18.22 -3.34 -2.86
N PHE A 243 18.75 -4.30 -2.10
CA PHE A 243 19.83 -5.17 -2.56
C PHE A 243 19.46 -5.97 -3.81
N LEU A 244 18.26 -6.56 -3.86
CA LEU A 244 17.78 -7.28 -5.04
C LEU A 244 17.68 -6.31 -6.23
N LYS A 245 17.09 -5.13 -6.05
CA LYS A 245 16.99 -4.11 -7.11
C LYS A 245 18.36 -3.76 -7.72
N ASP A 246 19.38 -3.63 -6.88
CA ASP A 246 20.71 -3.17 -7.30
C ASP A 246 21.60 -4.31 -7.83
N ASN A 247 21.46 -5.53 -7.31
CA ASN A 247 22.44 -6.61 -7.51
C ASN A 247 21.87 -7.85 -8.21
N TYR A 248 20.57 -7.93 -8.48
CA TYR A 248 19.93 -9.18 -8.93
C TYR A 248 20.59 -9.85 -10.13
N GLN A 249 21.00 -9.07 -11.14
CA GLN A 249 21.66 -9.59 -12.36
C GLN A 249 23.00 -10.30 -12.08
N SER A 250 23.61 -10.02 -10.93
CA SER A 250 24.88 -10.63 -10.49
C SER A 250 24.70 -11.81 -9.52
N LEU A 251 23.46 -12.08 -9.07
CA LEU A 251 23.20 -13.12 -8.08
C LEU A 251 23.18 -14.51 -8.71
N THR A 252 24.10 -15.35 -8.27
CA THR A 252 24.09 -16.79 -8.57
C THR A 252 22.96 -17.48 -7.80
N LEU A 253 22.55 -18.65 -8.28
CA LEU A 253 21.54 -19.46 -7.60
C LEU A 253 21.96 -19.83 -6.17
N LEU A 254 23.25 -20.13 -5.97
CA LEU A 254 23.84 -20.40 -4.66
C LEU A 254 23.66 -19.22 -3.69
N LYS A 255 23.90 -17.98 -4.14
CA LYS A 255 23.69 -16.78 -3.32
C LYS A 255 22.22 -16.58 -2.99
N LYS A 256 21.32 -16.80 -3.96
CA LYS A 256 19.86 -16.72 -3.74
C LYS A 256 19.40 -17.72 -2.67
N TYR A 257 19.87 -18.95 -2.72
CA TYR A 257 19.54 -19.96 -1.70
C TYR A 257 20.16 -19.63 -0.34
N SER A 258 21.39 -19.10 -0.32
CA SER A 258 22.04 -18.66 0.93
C SER A 258 21.26 -17.55 1.63
N ILE A 259 20.70 -16.59 0.88
CA ILE A 259 19.80 -15.55 1.43
C ILE A 259 18.62 -16.20 2.16
N ILE A 260 17.93 -17.16 1.51
CA ILE A 260 16.79 -17.87 2.12
C ILE A 260 17.22 -18.70 3.33
N TYR A 261 18.41 -19.29 3.29
CA TYR A 261 18.95 -20.03 4.43
C TYR A 261 19.17 -19.13 5.66
N ASP A 262 19.82 -17.98 5.50
CA ASP A 262 20.05 -17.04 6.61
C ASP A 262 18.71 -16.56 7.22
N ILE A 263 17.75 -16.22 6.35
CA ILE A 263 16.41 -15.79 6.75
C ILE A 263 15.68 -16.90 7.52
N THR A 264 15.67 -18.11 7.00
CA THR A 264 15.01 -19.26 7.65
C THR A 264 15.67 -19.61 8.97
N ASN A 265 16.99 -19.53 9.06
CA ASN A 265 17.69 -19.80 10.31
C ASN A 265 17.35 -18.77 11.40
N SER A 266 17.24 -17.49 11.04
CA SER A 266 16.74 -16.44 11.93
C SER A 266 15.32 -16.74 12.42
N LEU A 267 14.46 -17.16 11.50
CA LEU A 267 13.05 -17.42 11.78
C LEU A 267 12.85 -18.64 12.69
N CYS A 268 13.67 -19.69 12.54
CA CYS A 268 13.69 -20.84 13.44
C CYS A 268 13.85 -20.42 14.90
N GLU A 269 14.76 -19.49 15.19
CA GLU A 269 15.04 -19.03 16.55
C GLU A 269 13.86 -18.23 17.15
N ILE A 270 13.23 -17.36 16.36
CA ILE A 270 12.03 -16.64 16.77
C ILE A 270 10.90 -17.64 17.08
N HIS A 271 10.71 -18.62 16.19
CA HIS A 271 9.68 -19.64 16.33
C HIS A 271 9.94 -20.60 17.49
N TYR A 272 11.20 -20.90 17.80
CA TYR A 272 11.59 -21.71 18.97
C TYR A 272 11.11 -21.07 20.28
N HIS A 273 11.21 -19.74 20.38
CA HIS A 273 10.73 -18.96 21.53
C HIS A 273 9.21 -18.73 21.54
N ASN A 274 8.47 -19.41 20.65
CA ASN A 274 7.03 -19.28 20.49
C ASN A 274 6.57 -17.84 20.20
N ILE A 275 7.37 -17.13 19.41
CA ILE A 275 7.09 -15.78 18.93
C ILE A 275 6.82 -15.84 17.44
N THR A 276 5.99 -14.90 16.98
CA THR A 276 5.72 -14.62 15.57
C THR A 276 6.26 -13.25 15.24
N HIS A 277 6.89 -13.11 14.08
CA HIS A 277 7.42 -11.83 13.63
C HIS A 277 6.30 -10.88 13.17
N ARG A 278 5.29 -11.44 12.48
CA ARG A 278 4.04 -10.78 12.02
C ARG A 278 4.18 -9.75 10.90
N ASP A 279 5.39 -9.26 10.65
CA ASP A 279 5.67 -8.30 9.57
C ASP A 279 6.90 -8.67 8.73
N LEU A 280 6.94 -9.91 8.24
CA LEU A 280 8.02 -10.37 7.38
C LEU A 280 7.87 -9.86 5.95
N HIS A 281 8.81 -9.06 5.48
CA HIS A 281 8.93 -8.66 4.08
C HIS A 281 10.39 -8.31 3.74
N SER A 282 10.74 -8.16 2.47
CA SER A 282 12.11 -7.88 2.02
C SER A 282 12.70 -6.55 2.53
N GLY A 283 11.89 -5.66 3.09
CA GLY A 283 12.35 -4.43 3.74
C GLY A 283 12.93 -4.65 5.13
N ASN A 284 12.54 -5.75 5.80
CA ASN A 284 12.90 -6.07 7.19
C ASN A 284 14.07 -7.05 7.30
N PHE A 285 14.81 -7.30 6.21
CA PHE A 285 16.06 -8.05 6.23
C PHE A 285 17.22 -7.14 5.86
N LEU A 286 18.21 -7.05 6.73
CA LEU A 286 19.36 -6.17 6.58
C LEU A 286 20.63 -6.97 6.26
N TYR A 287 21.46 -6.41 5.39
CA TYR A 287 22.68 -7.06 4.90
C TYR A 287 23.93 -6.51 5.60
N ASP A 288 24.74 -7.41 6.16
CA ASP A 288 26.11 -7.07 6.59
C ASP A 288 27.10 -7.48 5.49
N SER A 289 27.60 -6.49 4.74
CA SER A 289 28.55 -6.75 3.65
C SER A 289 29.89 -7.31 4.13
N ARG A 290 30.26 -7.07 5.40
CA ARG A 290 31.54 -7.53 5.97
C ARG A 290 31.53 -9.06 6.10
N ASN A 291 30.43 -9.59 6.63
CA ASN A 291 30.24 -11.01 6.88
C ASN A 291 29.49 -11.73 5.76
N ASN A 292 28.84 -10.98 4.86
CA ASN A 292 27.96 -11.48 3.80
C ASN A 292 26.80 -12.32 4.38
N ILE A 293 26.14 -11.78 5.40
CA ILE A 293 25.06 -12.44 6.15
C ILE A 293 23.83 -11.52 6.17
N TRP A 294 22.66 -12.14 6.17
CA TRP A 294 21.37 -11.47 6.32
C TRP A 294 20.83 -11.57 7.74
N TYR A 295 20.29 -10.46 8.22
CA TYR A 295 19.74 -10.34 9.56
C TYR A 295 18.27 -9.93 9.50
N ILE A 296 17.42 -10.62 10.25
CA ILE A 296 16.03 -10.19 10.45
C ILE A 296 15.98 -8.96 11.37
N SER A 297 15.08 -8.02 11.10
CA SER A 297 14.95 -6.74 11.78
C SER A 297 13.49 -6.38 11.99
N ASP A 298 13.26 -5.35 12.82
CA ASP A 298 11.94 -4.79 13.14
C ASP A 298 10.99 -5.74 13.90
N LEU A 299 11.13 -5.74 15.22
CA LEU A 299 10.29 -6.52 16.13
C LEU A 299 9.08 -5.73 16.65
N GLY A 300 8.75 -4.57 16.06
CA GLY A 300 7.70 -3.69 16.56
C GLY A 300 6.31 -4.34 16.65
N PHE A 301 6.02 -5.28 15.74
CA PHE A 301 4.78 -6.06 15.74
C PHE A 301 4.94 -7.48 16.28
N SER A 302 6.15 -7.88 16.64
CA SER A 302 6.43 -9.25 17.07
C SER A 302 5.77 -9.56 18.41
N GLY A 303 5.30 -10.79 18.57
CA GLY A 303 4.61 -11.18 19.80
C GLY A 303 4.34 -12.68 19.91
N PRO A 304 3.82 -13.12 21.06
CA PRO A 304 3.52 -14.53 21.30
C PRO A 304 2.53 -15.07 20.26
N VAL A 305 2.66 -16.36 19.95
CA VAL A 305 1.70 -17.09 19.11
C VAL A 305 0.29 -17.05 19.74
N ASP A 306 -0.76 -17.14 18.91
CA ASP A 306 -2.18 -17.24 19.32
C ASP A 306 -2.74 -16.03 20.09
N LYS A 307 -2.09 -14.86 19.97
CA LYS A 307 -2.64 -13.59 20.48
C LYS A 307 -3.27 -12.79 19.35
N GLN A 308 -4.59 -12.75 19.34
CA GLN A 308 -5.38 -11.91 18.42
C GLN A 308 -5.01 -10.42 18.61
N LEU A 309 -4.85 -9.71 17.51
CA LEU A 309 -4.71 -8.25 17.48
C LEU A 309 -6.05 -7.64 17.03
N ASP A 310 -6.34 -6.44 17.52
CA ASP A 310 -7.56 -5.70 17.15
C ASP A 310 -7.58 -5.25 15.67
N SER A 311 -6.44 -5.33 14.99
CA SER A 311 -6.27 -4.93 13.59
C SER A 311 -5.27 -5.83 12.87
N ILE A 312 -5.32 -5.83 11.54
CA ILE A 312 -4.35 -6.54 10.71
C ILE A 312 -3.16 -5.61 10.49
N TYR A 313 -1.96 -6.10 10.78
CA TYR A 313 -0.71 -5.35 10.63
C TYR A 313 0.19 -6.03 9.61
N GLY A 314 0.85 -5.24 8.76
CA GLY A 314 2.00 -5.68 7.99
C GLY A 314 2.02 -5.21 6.54
N ASN A 315 2.93 -5.77 5.75
CA ASN A 315 3.06 -5.47 4.33
C ASN A 315 2.16 -6.39 3.48
N LEU A 316 1.09 -5.83 2.90
CA LEU A 316 -0.05 -6.60 2.36
C LEU A 316 0.27 -7.78 1.43
N PRO A 317 1.20 -7.68 0.46
CA PRO A 317 1.59 -8.81 -0.39
C PRO A 317 2.15 -10.02 0.36
N TYR A 318 2.65 -9.80 1.58
CA TYR A 318 3.28 -10.83 2.42
C TYR A 318 2.31 -11.35 3.48
N VAL A 319 1.15 -10.71 3.70
CA VAL A 319 0.20 -11.11 4.74
C VAL A 319 -0.52 -12.40 4.35
N ALA A 320 -0.48 -13.38 5.24
CA ALA A 320 -1.09 -14.69 5.02
C ALA A 320 -2.63 -14.61 4.90
N PRO A 321 -3.25 -15.44 4.05
CA PRO A 321 -4.68 -15.35 3.77
C PRO A 321 -5.57 -15.57 5.00
N GLU A 322 -5.16 -16.41 5.95
CA GLU A 322 -5.89 -16.62 7.20
C GLU A 322 -5.92 -15.38 8.11
N ILE A 323 -4.86 -14.56 8.06
CA ILE A 323 -4.77 -13.31 8.81
C ILE A 323 -5.70 -12.26 8.19
N LEU A 324 -5.76 -12.21 6.85
CA LEU A 324 -6.72 -11.37 6.13
C LEU A 324 -8.19 -11.74 6.44
N CYS A 325 -8.43 -12.99 6.84
CA CYS A 325 -9.71 -13.51 7.33
C CYS A 325 -9.88 -13.39 8.87
N LYS A 326 -9.08 -12.54 9.55
CA LYS A 326 -9.11 -12.29 11.01
C LYS A 326 -8.87 -13.52 11.91
N LYS A 327 -8.17 -14.55 11.42
CA LYS A 327 -7.67 -15.62 12.29
C LYS A 327 -6.41 -15.18 13.03
N ASP A 328 -6.05 -15.94 14.07
CA ASP A 328 -4.89 -15.64 14.91
C ASP A 328 -3.58 -15.79 14.15
N TYR A 329 -2.59 -14.96 14.53
CA TYR A 329 -1.23 -15.10 14.05
C TYR A 329 -0.58 -16.38 14.56
N THR A 330 -0.07 -17.18 13.63
CA THR A 330 0.64 -18.42 13.92
C THR A 330 2.03 -18.38 13.29
N LYS A 331 2.92 -19.29 13.71
CA LYS A 331 4.22 -19.52 13.05
C LYS A 331 4.06 -19.77 11.55
N ASN A 332 2.98 -20.45 11.17
CA ASN A 332 2.67 -20.75 9.77
C ASN A 332 2.31 -19.49 8.96
N SER A 333 1.83 -18.42 9.61
CA SER A 333 1.58 -17.13 8.96
C SER A 333 2.89 -16.42 8.57
N ASP A 334 3.93 -16.51 9.42
CA ASP A 334 5.29 -16.07 9.05
C ASP A 334 5.86 -16.93 7.90
N VAL A 335 5.60 -18.23 7.89
CA VAL A 335 6.01 -19.14 6.79
C VAL A 335 5.39 -18.75 5.45
N TYR A 336 4.14 -18.27 5.43
CA TYR A 336 3.54 -17.74 4.21
C TYR A 336 4.32 -16.53 3.68
N SER A 337 4.66 -15.59 4.56
CA SER A 337 5.45 -14.41 4.22
C SER A 337 6.81 -14.80 3.65
N LEU A 338 7.46 -15.80 4.27
CA LEU A 338 8.69 -16.40 3.77
C LEU A 338 8.52 -17.01 2.37
N GLY A 339 7.40 -17.66 2.06
CA GLY A 339 7.10 -18.16 0.71
C GLY A 339 7.07 -17.05 -0.34
N ILE A 340 6.54 -15.86 0.00
CA ILE A 340 6.54 -14.68 -0.88
C ILE A 340 7.96 -14.10 -1.01
N ILE A 341 8.75 -14.07 0.06
CA ILE A 341 10.17 -13.65 0.03
C ILE A 341 11.01 -14.63 -0.82
N MET A 342 10.77 -15.94 -0.72
CA MET A 342 11.39 -16.95 -1.56
C MET A 342 11.12 -16.69 -3.04
N TRP A 343 9.90 -16.27 -3.38
CA TRP A 343 9.54 -15.85 -4.74
C TRP A 343 10.30 -14.59 -5.16
N GLU A 344 10.30 -13.55 -4.33
CA GLU A 344 10.99 -12.28 -4.61
C GLU A 344 12.50 -12.45 -4.80
N VAL A 345 13.16 -13.27 -3.98
CA VAL A 345 14.61 -13.53 -4.09
C VAL A 345 14.93 -14.31 -5.37
N ILE A 346 14.09 -15.29 -5.75
CA ILE A 346 14.38 -16.12 -6.92
C ILE A 346 14.13 -15.39 -8.23
N THR A 347 13.14 -14.49 -8.29
CA THR A 347 12.74 -13.72 -9.48
C THR A 347 13.34 -12.33 -9.57
N GLY A 348 13.70 -11.72 -8.44
CA GLY A 348 14.13 -10.32 -8.36
C GLY A 348 13.00 -9.32 -8.62
N GLU A 349 11.76 -9.80 -8.65
CA GLU A 349 10.57 -9.01 -8.98
C GLU A 349 9.81 -8.64 -7.71
N THR A 350 9.08 -7.53 -7.76
CA THR A 350 8.16 -7.16 -6.69
C THR A 350 6.97 -8.14 -6.68
N PRO A 351 6.57 -8.71 -5.54
CA PRO A 351 5.42 -9.62 -5.47
C PRO A 351 4.17 -9.01 -6.09
N PHE A 352 3.44 -9.83 -6.87
CA PHE A 352 2.19 -9.45 -7.54
C PHE A 352 2.34 -8.35 -8.61
N ILE A 353 3.56 -8.06 -9.11
CA ILE A 353 3.79 -7.05 -10.16
C ILE A 353 3.13 -7.39 -11.50
N ASP A 354 2.85 -8.67 -11.75
CA ASP A 354 2.22 -9.16 -12.97
C ASP A 354 0.75 -8.76 -13.09
N HIS A 355 0.15 -8.24 -12.01
CA HIS A 355 -1.19 -7.67 -11.98
C HIS A 355 -1.22 -6.34 -11.22
N GLU A 356 -1.63 -5.26 -11.88
CA GLU A 356 -1.90 -3.99 -11.21
C GLU A 356 -3.17 -4.12 -10.36
N PHE A 357 -3.03 -4.53 -9.11
CA PHE A 357 -4.10 -4.45 -8.12
C PHE A 357 -4.37 -2.97 -7.81
N ASN A 358 -5.47 -2.45 -8.38
CA ASN A 358 -5.85 -1.03 -8.29
C ASN A 358 -6.28 -0.58 -6.87
N SER A 359 -6.40 -1.50 -5.91
CA SER A 359 -6.58 -1.21 -4.49
C SER A 359 -6.14 -2.37 -3.61
N ASP A 360 -5.83 -2.07 -2.35
CA ASP A 360 -5.43 -3.05 -1.34
C ASP A 360 -6.54 -4.10 -1.11
N SER A 361 -7.81 -3.71 -1.19
CA SER A 361 -8.96 -4.63 -1.11
C SER A 361 -9.00 -5.66 -2.25
N TYR A 362 -8.59 -5.28 -3.48
CA TYR A 362 -8.52 -6.22 -4.59
C TYR A 362 -7.40 -7.22 -4.42
N LEU A 363 -6.23 -6.78 -3.96
CA LEU A 363 -5.11 -7.66 -3.65
C LEU A 363 -5.51 -8.66 -2.55
N VAL A 364 -6.17 -8.18 -1.48
CA VAL A 364 -6.71 -9.04 -0.41
C VAL A 364 -7.65 -10.10 -0.94
N LEU A 365 -8.66 -9.70 -1.73
CA LEU A 365 -9.61 -10.63 -2.31
C LEU A 365 -8.93 -11.64 -3.25
N ALA A 366 -7.93 -11.21 -4.02
CA ALA A 366 -7.17 -12.11 -4.89
C ALA A 366 -6.40 -13.15 -4.06
N ILE A 367 -5.67 -12.71 -3.03
CA ILE A 367 -4.91 -13.59 -2.12
C ILE A 367 -5.83 -14.61 -1.44
N ILE A 368 -6.98 -14.17 -0.92
CA ILE A 368 -7.98 -15.02 -0.26
C ILE A 368 -8.55 -16.05 -1.24
N ASN A 369 -8.80 -15.66 -2.50
CA ASN A 369 -9.29 -16.55 -3.55
C ASN A 369 -8.20 -17.43 -4.18
N GLY A 370 -6.99 -17.41 -3.63
CA GLY A 370 -5.92 -18.33 -4.00
C GLY A 370 -4.94 -17.80 -5.05
N TYR A 371 -5.06 -16.52 -5.46
CA TYR A 371 -4.08 -15.91 -6.35
C TYR A 371 -2.69 -15.87 -5.70
N ARG A 372 -1.66 -16.19 -6.48
CA ARG A 372 -0.25 -16.21 -6.07
C ARG A 372 0.62 -15.65 -7.19
N PRO A 373 1.81 -15.10 -6.88
CA PRO A 373 2.76 -14.64 -7.87
C PRO A 373 3.10 -15.69 -8.94
N LYS A 374 3.29 -15.24 -10.18
CA LYS A 374 3.57 -16.11 -11.33
C LYS A 374 4.84 -16.94 -11.16
N ILE A 375 4.77 -18.22 -11.52
CA ILE A 375 5.93 -19.13 -11.49
C ILE A 375 6.53 -19.24 -12.88
N TYR A 376 7.83 -18.97 -12.97
CA TYR A 376 8.57 -19.05 -14.22
C TYR A 376 9.20 -20.43 -14.41
N LYS A 377 9.16 -20.95 -15.65
CA LYS A 377 9.69 -22.27 -16.03
C LYS A 377 11.19 -22.46 -15.77
N HIS A 378 11.95 -21.38 -15.57
CA HIS A 378 13.39 -21.45 -15.32
C HIS A 378 13.74 -21.68 -13.85
N ILE A 379 12.75 -21.60 -12.94
CA ILE A 379 12.98 -21.83 -11.51
C ILE A 379 13.04 -23.34 -11.26
N PRO A 380 14.05 -23.86 -10.52
CA PRO A 380 14.17 -25.29 -10.24
C PRO A 380 12.95 -25.88 -9.52
N ASP A 381 12.48 -27.05 -9.97
CA ASP A 381 11.24 -27.68 -9.50
C ASP A 381 11.22 -27.96 -7.99
N GLU A 382 12.36 -28.36 -7.42
CA GLU A 382 12.48 -28.61 -5.97
C GLU A 382 12.27 -27.33 -5.16
N TYR A 383 12.78 -26.19 -5.64
CA TYR A 383 12.59 -24.88 -5.02
C TYR A 383 11.14 -24.40 -5.20
N VAL A 384 10.56 -24.57 -6.40
CA VAL A 384 9.15 -24.25 -6.67
C VAL A 384 8.23 -25.04 -5.73
N THR A 385 8.51 -26.34 -5.54
CA THR A 385 7.71 -27.21 -4.68
C THR A 385 7.74 -26.72 -3.24
N LEU A 386 8.93 -26.41 -2.71
CA LEU A 386 9.08 -25.90 -1.35
C LEU A 386 8.41 -24.53 -1.17
N MET A 387 8.61 -23.61 -2.12
CA MET A 387 7.97 -22.29 -2.13
C MET A 387 6.44 -22.41 -2.16
N LYS A 388 5.89 -23.32 -2.99
CA LYS A 388 4.45 -23.58 -3.06
C LYS A 388 3.89 -24.12 -1.74
N GLN A 389 4.63 -24.96 -1.05
CA GLN A 389 4.23 -25.45 0.27
C GLN A 389 4.18 -24.31 1.31
N CYS A 390 5.08 -23.34 1.22
CA CYS A 390 5.13 -22.22 2.16
C CYS A 390 3.92 -21.29 2.05
N TRP A 391 3.42 -21.02 0.84
CA TRP A 391 2.29 -20.09 0.63
C TRP A 391 0.91 -20.77 0.46
N ASP A 392 0.78 -22.03 0.91
CA ASP A 392 -0.50 -22.77 0.91
C ASP A 392 -1.56 -21.99 1.70
N ALA A 393 -2.79 -21.94 1.21
CA ALA A 393 -3.90 -21.24 1.85
C ALA A 393 -4.29 -21.87 3.20
N ASN A 394 -4.07 -23.17 3.38
CA ASN A 394 -4.21 -23.84 4.67
C ASN A 394 -2.88 -23.75 5.44
N PRO A 395 -2.82 -23.05 6.59
CA PRO A 395 -1.60 -22.97 7.39
C PRO A 395 -1.07 -24.33 7.82
N ASP A 396 -1.92 -25.33 8.06
CA ASP A 396 -1.50 -26.67 8.52
C ASP A 396 -0.73 -27.47 7.45
N ASN A 397 -0.84 -27.08 6.18
CA ASN A 397 -0.09 -27.70 5.09
C ASN A 397 1.32 -27.12 4.93
N ARG A 398 1.62 -26.00 5.60
CA ARG A 398 2.90 -25.30 5.47
C ARG A 398 3.96 -26.01 6.31
N PRO A 399 5.20 -26.17 5.79
CA PRO A 399 6.30 -26.72 6.55
C PRO A 399 6.74 -25.73 7.63
N ASP A 400 7.25 -26.23 8.75
CA ASP A 400 7.89 -25.36 9.74
C ASP A 400 9.23 -24.79 9.22
N ALA A 401 9.70 -23.71 9.86
CA ALA A 401 10.93 -23.01 9.45
C ALA A 401 12.16 -23.94 9.43
N GLU A 402 12.24 -24.90 10.37
CA GLU A 402 13.33 -25.88 10.44
C GLU A 402 13.35 -26.80 9.23
N THR A 403 12.20 -27.31 8.81
CA THR A 403 12.03 -28.13 7.62
C THR A 403 12.47 -27.37 6.37
N ILE A 404 12.12 -26.08 6.26
CA ILE A 404 12.52 -25.24 5.13
C ILE A 404 14.04 -25.03 5.12
N ARG A 405 14.62 -24.66 6.27
CA ARG A 405 16.08 -24.48 6.44
C ARG A 405 16.85 -25.73 6.00
N ASN A 406 16.42 -26.91 6.42
CA ASN A 406 17.08 -28.18 6.10
C ASN A 406 17.00 -28.50 4.59
N LYS A 407 15.85 -28.26 3.96
CA LYS A 407 15.67 -28.46 2.51
C LYS A 407 16.52 -27.48 1.70
N ILE A 408 16.52 -26.20 2.06
CA ILE A 408 17.36 -25.19 1.40
C ILE A 408 18.85 -25.49 1.60
N GLY A 409 19.27 -25.89 2.80
CA GLY A 409 20.65 -26.33 3.07
C GLY A 409 21.07 -27.52 2.18
N SER A 410 20.18 -28.48 1.97
CA SER A 410 20.42 -29.62 1.06
C SER A 410 20.58 -29.17 -0.40
N LEU A 411 19.76 -28.21 -0.85
CA LEU A 411 19.87 -27.59 -2.18
C LEU A 411 21.19 -26.81 -2.35
N ILE A 412 21.66 -26.14 -1.30
CA ILE A 412 22.95 -25.45 -1.31
C ILE A 412 24.11 -26.45 -1.40
N LEU A 413 24.06 -27.52 -0.61
CA LEU A 413 25.08 -28.57 -0.62
C LEU A 413 25.19 -29.25 -2.00
N SER A 414 24.06 -29.50 -2.67
CA SER A 414 24.07 -30.09 -4.02
C SER A 414 24.74 -29.17 -5.04
N LEU A 415 24.54 -27.85 -4.95
CA LEU A 415 25.23 -26.87 -5.80
C LEU A 415 26.74 -26.88 -5.58
N TYR A 416 27.21 -26.91 -4.32
CA TYR A 416 28.64 -26.99 -4.01
C TYR A 416 29.31 -28.26 -4.55
N ASN A 417 28.60 -29.39 -4.52
CA ASN A 417 29.13 -30.65 -5.05
C ASN A 417 29.23 -30.64 -6.59
N ASN A 418 28.25 -30.05 -7.28
CA ASN A 418 28.23 -29.95 -8.74
C ASN A 418 29.28 -28.98 -9.31
N GLU A 419 29.71 -27.96 -8.56
CA GLU A 419 30.79 -27.04 -8.98
C GLU A 419 32.17 -27.72 -9.02
N MET A 420 32.36 -28.87 -8.36
CA MET A 420 33.63 -29.60 -8.34
C MET A 420 33.77 -30.66 -9.45
N ASP A 421 32.65 -31.15 -10.00
CA ASP A 421 32.66 -32.15 -11.07
C ASP A 421 32.96 -31.55 -12.46
N ASN A 422 32.87 -30.22 -12.60
CA ASN A 422 33.22 -29.50 -13.82
C ASN A 422 34.64 -28.94 -13.74
N GLN A 423 35.64 -29.77 -14.05
CA GLN A 423 36.83 -29.23 -14.73
C GLN A 423 36.34 -28.59 -16.04
N GLU A 424 36.66 -27.31 -16.22
CA GLU A 424 36.20 -26.46 -17.33
C GLU A 424 36.02 -27.18 -18.68
N PRO A 425 34.86 -27.01 -19.32
CA PRO A 425 34.81 -26.87 -20.76
C PRO A 425 34.75 -25.38 -21.07
N THR A 426 35.83 -24.86 -21.68
CA THR A 426 35.82 -23.61 -22.43
C THR A 426 34.58 -23.52 -23.32
N ILE A 427 33.62 -22.68 -22.96
CA ILE A 427 32.55 -22.29 -23.89
C ILE A 427 33.13 -21.18 -24.77
N GLN A 428 33.32 -21.52 -26.04
CA GLN A 428 33.70 -20.59 -27.09
C GLN A 428 32.79 -19.37 -27.08
N SER A 429 33.43 -18.21 -26.95
CA SER A 429 32.84 -16.91 -27.22
C SER A 429 32.36 -16.86 -28.67
N ASN A 430 31.07 -17.06 -28.93
CA ASN A 430 30.46 -16.58 -30.16
C ASN A 430 30.12 -15.10 -30.00
N SER A 431 31.09 -14.28 -30.36
CA SER A 431 30.95 -12.86 -30.57
C SER A 431 29.92 -12.59 -31.67
N SER A 432 28.75 -12.10 -31.29
CA SER A 432 27.93 -11.25 -32.16
C SER A 432 27.98 -9.84 -31.59
N LYS A 433 28.95 -9.06 -32.07
CA LYS A 433 29.05 -7.62 -31.78
C LYS A 433 27.84 -6.91 -32.40
N SER A 434 26.85 -6.52 -31.60
CA SER A 434 26.05 -5.33 -31.90
C SER A 434 26.61 -4.18 -31.06
N LYS A 435 27.19 -3.20 -31.74
CA LYS A 435 27.61 -1.94 -31.13
C LYS A 435 26.35 -1.18 -30.72
N PHE A 436 26.15 -0.95 -29.43
CA PHE A 436 25.36 0.20 -28.96
C PHE A 436 26.31 1.15 -28.24
N SER A 437 26.44 2.35 -28.80
CA SER A 437 27.14 3.47 -28.19
C SER A 437 26.31 4.02 -27.02
N PRO A 438 26.95 4.55 -25.96
CA PRO A 438 26.24 5.07 -24.80
C PRO A 438 25.68 6.46 -25.09
N SER A 439 24.36 6.57 -25.25
CA SER A 439 23.65 7.85 -25.18
C SER A 439 22.83 7.90 -23.90
N SER A 440 23.35 8.66 -22.93
CA SER A 440 22.61 9.43 -21.92
C SER A 440 21.36 8.76 -21.33
N LEU A 441 21.58 7.98 -20.26
CA LEU A 441 20.54 7.59 -19.29
C LEU A 441 20.07 8.85 -18.52
N THR A 442 19.01 9.49 -19.01
CA THR A 442 18.17 10.33 -18.17
C THR A 442 17.44 9.42 -17.18
N LYS A 443 17.68 9.64 -15.88
CA LYS A 443 16.96 9.01 -14.76
C LYS A 443 15.45 9.18 -14.98
N ILE A 444 14.76 8.08 -15.25
CA ILE A 444 13.31 7.96 -15.10
C ILE A 444 13.11 7.28 -13.74
N GLU A 445 12.83 8.08 -12.71
CA GLU A 445 12.31 7.58 -11.45
C GLU A 445 10.88 7.08 -11.70
N SER A 446 10.70 5.77 -11.78
CA SER A 446 9.40 5.16 -11.66
C SER A 446 8.95 5.28 -10.19
N SER A 447 7.83 5.98 -9.97
CA SER A 447 7.19 6.07 -8.66
C SER A 447 6.58 4.71 -8.30
N GLN A 448 7.40 3.82 -7.73
CA GLN A 448 6.91 2.62 -7.05
C GLN A 448 6.09 3.07 -5.84
N LYS A 449 4.82 2.64 -5.73
CA LYS A 449 4.03 2.78 -4.49
C LYS A 449 4.87 2.17 -3.37
N ILE A 450 5.20 2.95 -2.35
CA ILE A 450 6.02 2.48 -1.24
C ILE A 450 5.20 1.38 -0.55
N GLN A 451 5.63 0.12 -0.70
CA GLN A 451 5.07 -1.01 0.04
C GLN A 451 5.61 -0.93 1.47
N THR A 452 4.96 -0.13 2.30
CA THR A 452 5.22 -0.02 3.73
C THR A 452 4.20 -0.82 4.52
N SER A 453 4.61 -1.25 5.71
CA SER A 453 3.72 -1.90 6.66
C SER A 453 2.70 -0.90 7.18
N GLU A 454 1.42 -1.27 7.11
CA GLU A 454 0.28 -0.42 7.48
C GLU A 454 -0.70 -1.21 8.37
N VAL A 455 -1.67 -0.48 8.94
CA VAL A 455 -2.80 -1.06 9.68
C VAL A 455 -4.00 -1.14 8.76
N TYR A 456 -4.61 -2.32 8.70
CA TYR A 456 -5.79 -2.57 7.89
C TYR A 456 -6.99 -2.97 8.75
N ALA A 457 -8.15 -2.45 8.35
CA ALA A 457 -9.45 -2.80 8.88
C ALA A 457 -10.31 -3.44 7.78
N PHE A 458 -10.07 -4.72 7.49
CA PHE A 458 -10.94 -5.52 6.62
C PHE A 458 -11.97 -6.26 7.46
N ASP A 459 -13.15 -6.55 6.90
CA ASP A 459 -14.14 -7.45 7.54
C ASP A 459 -14.57 -8.53 6.56
N ILE A 460 -13.80 -9.62 6.51
CA ILE A 460 -13.97 -10.68 5.51
C ILE A 460 -14.17 -12.02 6.24
N SER A 461 -15.39 -12.57 6.14
CA SER A 461 -15.77 -13.83 6.78
C SER A 461 -15.67 -15.06 5.86
N VAL A 462 -14.93 -14.97 4.75
CA VAL A 462 -14.80 -16.03 3.74
C VAL A 462 -13.61 -16.94 4.05
N GLN A 463 -13.73 -18.25 3.80
CA GLN A 463 -12.60 -19.17 3.89
C GLN A 463 -11.65 -19.01 2.70
N SER A 464 -10.35 -18.88 2.99
CA SER A 464 -9.28 -18.86 1.98
C SER A 464 -9.20 -20.18 1.21
N ARG A 465 -8.74 -20.12 -0.05
CA ARG A 465 -8.60 -21.29 -0.92
C ARG A 465 -7.26 -21.26 -1.65
N ASN A 466 -6.76 -22.43 -2.04
CA ASN A 466 -5.63 -22.53 -2.99
C ASN A 466 -6.12 -22.29 -4.42
N ALA A 467 -5.23 -21.78 -5.30
CA ALA A 467 -5.51 -21.76 -6.73
C ALA A 467 -5.79 -23.18 -7.23
N THR A 468 -6.84 -23.39 -8.03
CA THR A 468 -6.98 -24.61 -8.83
C THR A 468 -6.18 -24.46 -10.13
N GLU A 469 -5.75 -25.56 -10.74
CA GLU A 469 -4.96 -25.57 -11.99
C GLU A 469 -5.61 -24.75 -13.14
N ALA A 470 -6.92 -24.53 -13.08
CA ALA A 470 -7.67 -23.67 -14.02
C ALA A 470 -7.42 -22.15 -13.83
N TYR A 471 -6.94 -21.71 -12.67
CA TYR A 471 -6.62 -20.31 -12.36
C TYR A 471 -5.16 -19.94 -12.70
N GLU A 472 -4.24 -20.90 -12.82
CA GLU A 472 -2.83 -20.63 -13.17
C GLU A 472 -2.64 -20.27 -14.66
N THR A 473 -3.64 -20.49 -15.52
CA THR A 473 -3.52 -20.39 -17.00
C THR A 473 -4.45 -19.38 -17.67
N LYS A 474 -5.35 -18.71 -16.95
CA LYS A 474 -6.24 -17.68 -17.49
C LYS A 474 -5.84 -16.29 -17.01
N GLN A 475 -5.82 -15.33 -17.94
CA GLN A 475 -5.88 -13.90 -17.63
C GLN A 475 -7.10 -13.69 -16.70
N PHE A 476 -6.92 -13.01 -15.56
CA PHE A 476 -8.00 -12.71 -14.61
C PHE A 476 -9.08 -11.85 -15.27
N ASP A 477 -10.02 -12.48 -15.98
CA ASP A 477 -11.34 -11.92 -16.21
C ASP A 477 -12.13 -12.19 -14.92
N PHE A 478 -12.52 -11.12 -14.24
CA PHE A 478 -13.36 -11.18 -13.04
C PHE A 478 -14.77 -11.67 -13.45
N VAL A 479 -14.91 -12.97 -13.70
CA VAL A 479 -16.21 -13.61 -13.89
C VAL A 479 -16.74 -13.92 -12.50
N ILE A 480 -17.72 -13.13 -12.06
CA ILE A 480 -18.59 -13.46 -10.93
C ILE A 480 -19.15 -14.86 -11.20
N PRO A 481 -18.96 -15.87 -10.34
CA PRO A 481 -19.46 -17.22 -10.59
C PRO A 481 -20.97 -17.23 -10.90
N GLU A 482 -21.36 -18.00 -11.92
CA GLU A 482 -22.68 -18.12 -12.56
C GLU A 482 -23.87 -18.51 -11.64
N GLU A 483 -23.72 -18.51 -10.32
CA GLU A 483 -24.82 -18.84 -9.39
C GLU A 483 -25.80 -17.67 -9.14
N PHE A 484 -25.62 -16.52 -9.82
CA PHE A 484 -26.49 -15.34 -9.63
C PHE A 484 -27.21 -14.82 -10.88
N GLU A 485 -27.07 -15.44 -12.06
CA GLU A 485 -27.75 -15.01 -13.29
C GLU A 485 -28.72 -16.06 -13.84
N LYS A 486 -29.94 -16.09 -13.28
CA LYS A 486 -31.11 -16.54 -14.04
C LYS A 486 -32.30 -15.66 -13.70
N LEU A 487 -32.60 -14.69 -14.59
CA LEU A 487 -33.98 -14.36 -15.02
C LEU A 487 -33.97 -13.34 -16.19
N SER A 488 -34.18 -13.89 -17.39
CA SER A 488 -34.91 -13.39 -18.57
C SER A 488 -34.51 -12.07 -19.28
N LEU A 489 -33.97 -12.24 -20.49
CA LEU A 489 -34.10 -11.35 -21.66
C LEU A 489 -35.49 -11.45 -22.29
N ASN A 490 -35.97 -10.35 -22.91
CA ASN A 490 -36.79 -10.37 -24.14
C ASN A 490 -36.68 -9.03 -24.90
N ASN A 491 -36.53 -9.14 -26.23
CA ASN A 491 -36.28 -8.10 -27.25
C ASN A 491 -37.50 -7.20 -27.55
N VAL A 492 -37.27 -6.00 -28.11
CA VAL A 492 -38.02 -5.41 -29.26
C VAL A 492 -37.15 -4.34 -29.99
N ASP A 493 -37.15 -4.42 -31.33
CA ASP A 493 -36.62 -3.49 -32.36
C ASP A 493 -37.48 -2.21 -32.50
N ASP A 494 -36.90 -1.07 -32.90
CA ASP A 494 -37.43 -0.33 -34.08
C ASP A 494 -36.52 0.79 -34.59
N SER A 495 -36.58 0.98 -35.91
CA SER A 495 -35.77 1.83 -36.77
C SER A 495 -36.48 3.12 -37.21
N ASN A 496 -35.71 4.21 -37.40
CA ASN A 496 -35.70 5.14 -38.57
C ASN A 496 -35.57 6.64 -38.22
N ASN A 497 -34.49 7.26 -38.72
CA ASN A 497 -34.45 8.46 -39.58
C ASN A 497 -32.98 8.93 -39.74
N LEU A 498 -32.42 8.86 -40.96
CA LEU A 498 -30.97 8.90 -41.23
C LEU A 498 -30.59 9.73 -42.49
N GLU A 499 -31.31 10.80 -42.83
CA GLU A 499 -30.97 11.63 -44.01
C GLU A 499 -30.32 12.99 -43.71
N ASP A 500 -30.46 13.55 -42.50
CA ASP A 500 -29.84 14.85 -42.16
C ASP A 500 -28.37 14.74 -41.68
N ASP A 501 -27.90 13.52 -41.41
CA ASP A 501 -26.62 13.26 -40.74
C ASP A 501 -25.41 13.16 -41.72
N ALA A 502 -25.69 13.00 -43.03
CA ALA A 502 -24.67 12.79 -44.06
C ALA A 502 -23.96 14.09 -44.48
N GLU A 503 -24.66 15.22 -44.46
CA GLU A 503 -24.13 16.52 -44.89
C GLU A 503 -23.18 17.11 -43.84
N ILE A 504 -23.49 16.91 -42.56
CA ILE A 504 -22.65 17.32 -41.42
C ILE A 504 -21.32 16.54 -41.41
N ARG A 505 -21.34 15.24 -41.72
CA ARG A 505 -20.12 14.38 -41.77
C ARG A 505 -19.15 14.78 -42.89
N LYS A 506 -19.65 15.31 -43.99
CA LYS A 506 -18.82 15.80 -45.11
C LYS A 506 -18.05 17.06 -44.71
N LEU A 507 -18.72 18.03 -44.09
CA LEU A 507 -18.11 19.27 -43.59
C LEU A 507 -17.09 19.01 -42.45
N TRP A 508 -17.31 17.96 -41.67
CA TRP A 508 -16.38 17.52 -40.63
C TRP A 508 -15.06 16.97 -41.19
N SER A 509 -15.14 16.12 -42.22
CA SER A 509 -13.98 15.44 -42.81
C SER A 509 -12.99 16.42 -43.46
N GLU A 510 -13.50 17.48 -44.10
CA GLU A 510 -12.68 18.53 -44.73
C GLU A 510 -11.97 19.43 -43.70
N SER A 511 -12.52 19.58 -42.50
CA SER A 511 -11.91 20.39 -41.43
C SER A 511 -10.76 19.65 -40.72
N ILE A 512 -10.87 18.32 -40.59
CA ILE A 512 -9.83 17.46 -39.99
C ILE A 512 -8.59 17.41 -40.90
N TYR A 513 -8.79 17.25 -42.22
CA TYR A 513 -7.70 17.19 -43.20
C TYR A 513 -6.79 18.43 -43.21
N ASN A 514 -7.34 19.61 -42.91
CA ASN A 514 -6.58 20.86 -42.90
C ASN A 514 -5.85 21.14 -41.57
N ARG A 515 -6.27 20.50 -40.47
CA ARG A 515 -5.75 20.75 -39.12
C ARG A 515 -4.55 19.85 -38.77
N ASP A 516 -4.49 18.64 -39.33
CA ASP A 516 -3.43 17.64 -39.12
C ASP A 516 -2.05 18.03 -39.70
N ARG A 517 -1.94 19.15 -40.44
CA ARG A 517 -0.68 19.61 -41.06
C ARG A 517 0.20 20.51 -40.17
N GLN A 518 -0.23 20.92 -38.97
CA GLN A 518 0.43 22.03 -38.26
C GLN A 518 1.15 21.73 -36.93
N GLN A 519 1.17 20.51 -36.39
CA GLN A 519 2.04 20.15 -35.26
C GLN A 519 2.40 18.65 -35.22
N PRO A 520 3.64 18.26 -34.88
CA PRO A 520 3.99 16.88 -34.57
C PRO A 520 3.57 16.56 -33.11
N PHE A 521 2.62 15.64 -32.95
CA PHE A 521 2.22 15.07 -31.64
C PHE A 521 3.07 13.83 -31.31
N ASP A 522 3.46 13.66 -30.04
CA ASP A 522 4.15 12.47 -29.49
C ASP A 522 3.20 11.24 -29.46
N ASP A 523 3.78 10.04 -29.43
CA ASP A 523 3.07 8.77 -29.68
C ASP A 523 2.16 8.26 -28.53
N ASP A 524 2.06 8.97 -27.40
CA ASP A 524 1.32 8.56 -26.18
C ASP A 524 0.05 9.41 -25.85
N ASP A 525 -0.34 10.37 -26.69
CA ASP A 525 -1.46 11.29 -26.40
C ASP A 525 -2.86 10.65 -26.65
N GLU A 526 -3.73 10.65 -25.63
CA GLU A 526 -5.13 10.18 -25.73
C GLU A 526 -6.09 11.31 -26.15
N PHE A 527 -7.02 11.05 -27.08
CA PHE A 527 -8.01 12.03 -27.55
C PHE A 527 -9.46 11.59 -27.26
N TYR A 528 -10.28 12.53 -26.80
CA TYR A 528 -11.70 12.31 -26.46
C TYR A 528 -12.59 13.42 -27.05
N ASP A 529 -13.84 13.09 -27.36
CA ASP A 529 -14.83 14.08 -27.78
C ASP A 529 -15.24 14.97 -26.59
N PHE A 530 -15.39 14.38 -25.41
CA PHE A 530 -15.63 15.14 -24.18
C PHE A 530 -14.81 14.58 -23.03
N ILE A 531 -14.30 15.49 -22.20
CA ILE A 531 -13.64 15.14 -20.95
C ILE A 531 -14.45 15.74 -19.81
N ILE A 532 -15.06 14.89 -19.00
CA ILE A 532 -15.82 15.27 -17.81
C ILE A 532 -14.92 15.12 -16.59
N VAL A 533 -14.69 16.22 -15.87
CA VAL A 533 -13.87 16.26 -14.67
C VAL A 533 -14.76 16.24 -13.43
N GLY A 534 -15.01 15.06 -12.89
CA GLY A 534 -15.86 14.78 -11.73
C GLY A 534 -17.05 13.90 -12.12
N ALA A 535 -17.15 12.70 -11.55
CA ALA A 535 -18.30 11.80 -11.68
C ALA A 535 -19.29 11.99 -10.52
N GLY A 536 -19.50 13.24 -10.08
CA GLY A 536 -20.52 13.61 -9.11
C GLY A 536 -21.93 13.65 -9.71
N THR A 537 -22.88 14.26 -8.99
CA THR A 537 -24.30 14.39 -9.40
C THR A 537 -24.45 14.89 -10.84
N ALA A 538 -23.80 16.01 -11.21
CA ALA A 538 -23.89 16.57 -12.55
C ALA A 538 -23.13 15.72 -13.59
N GLY A 539 -21.95 15.23 -13.24
CA GLY A 539 -21.11 14.43 -14.14
C GLY A 539 -21.76 13.11 -14.55
N CYS A 540 -22.44 12.42 -13.63
CA CYS A 540 -23.19 11.20 -13.93
C CYS A 540 -24.33 11.44 -14.93
N VAL A 541 -25.11 12.51 -14.73
CA VAL A 541 -26.21 12.88 -15.64
C VAL A 541 -25.66 13.26 -17.01
N LEU A 542 -24.66 14.14 -17.04
CA LEU A 542 -24.06 14.60 -18.29
C LEU A 542 -23.43 13.47 -19.10
N ALA A 543 -22.66 12.59 -18.45
CA ALA A 543 -22.09 11.42 -19.12
C ALA A 543 -23.19 10.58 -19.76
N ARG A 544 -24.30 10.36 -19.05
CA ARG A 544 -25.44 9.61 -19.55
C ARG A 544 -26.09 10.25 -20.77
N GLU A 545 -26.36 11.56 -20.71
CA GLU A 545 -26.99 12.30 -21.79
C GLU A 545 -26.12 12.32 -23.06
N LEU A 546 -24.81 12.55 -22.91
CA LEU A 546 -23.85 12.51 -24.01
C LEU A 546 -23.82 11.12 -24.66
N ILE A 547 -23.71 10.06 -23.86
CA ILE A 547 -23.73 8.67 -24.31
C ILE A 547 -25.03 8.32 -25.03
N CYS A 548 -26.17 8.86 -24.58
CA CYS A 548 -27.46 8.56 -25.18
C CYS A 548 -27.76 9.31 -26.46
N SER A 549 -27.34 10.57 -26.51
CA SER A 549 -27.77 11.51 -27.53
C SER A 549 -26.83 11.55 -28.72
N ILE A 550 -25.56 11.15 -28.54
CA ILE A 550 -24.53 11.25 -29.56
C ILE A 550 -24.05 9.85 -29.96
N PRO A 551 -24.37 9.38 -31.18
CA PRO A 551 -23.94 8.07 -31.65
C PRO A 551 -22.42 8.07 -31.89
N ASN A 552 -21.76 6.98 -31.48
CA ASN A 552 -20.31 6.77 -31.62
C ASN A 552 -19.44 7.80 -30.88
N ILE A 553 -19.92 8.30 -29.76
CA ILE A 553 -19.16 9.23 -28.91
C ILE A 553 -18.04 8.51 -28.13
N ASN A 554 -16.91 9.20 -27.97
CA ASN A 554 -15.81 8.80 -27.10
C ASN A 554 -15.63 9.83 -25.96
N ILE A 555 -15.90 9.44 -24.72
CA ILE A 555 -15.76 10.34 -23.57
C ILE A 555 -14.82 9.78 -22.49
N LEU A 556 -14.14 10.70 -21.81
CA LEU A 556 -13.38 10.44 -20.59
C LEU A 556 -14.12 11.04 -19.41
N VAL A 557 -14.32 10.26 -18.35
CA VAL A 557 -14.89 10.72 -17.08
C VAL A 557 -13.85 10.47 -15.99
N LEU A 558 -13.42 11.54 -15.32
CA LEU A 558 -12.43 11.49 -14.25
C LEU A 558 -13.11 11.67 -12.90
N GLU A 559 -12.87 10.80 -11.93
CA GLU A 559 -13.39 10.91 -10.56
C GLU A 559 -12.25 10.75 -9.56
N ALA A 560 -12.15 11.67 -8.60
CA ALA A 560 -11.10 11.65 -7.58
C ALA A 560 -11.31 10.56 -6.53
N GLY A 561 -12.58 10.21 -6.27
CA GLY A 561 -12.95 9.18 -5.32
C GLY A 561 -12.98 7.75 -5.87
N PRO A 562 -13.27 6.77 -4.99
CA PRO A 562 -13.48 5.38 -5.39
C PRO A 562 -14.75 5.22 -6.23
N PRO A 563 -14.94 4.08 -6.92
CA PRO A 563 -16.25 3.70 -7.42
C PRO A 563 -17.22 3.42 -6.26
N ASP A 564 -18.52 3.68 -6.47
CA ASP A 564 -19.56 3.57 -5.44
C ASP A 564 -19.88 2.11 -5.05
N THR A 565 -19.39 1.14 -5.81
CA THR A 565 -19.46 -0.30 -5.51
C THR A 565 -18.41 -0.77 -4.51
N HIS A 566 -17.38 0.05 -4.24
CA HIS A 566 -16.26 -0.34 -3.38
C HIS A 566 -16.48 -0.05 -1.90
N ILE A 567 -17.46 0.77 -1.55
CA ILE A 567 -17.68 1.19 -0.17
C ILE A 567 -18.95 0.53 0.33
N ASN A 568 -18.79 -0.29 1.38
CA ASN A 568 -19.76 -1.16 2.06
C ASN A 568 -21.25 -0.78 1.94
N ASP A 569 -22.14 -1.76 2.15
CA ASP A 569 -23.62 -1.59 2.20
C ASP A 569 -24.12 -0.41 3.07
N ILE A 570 -23.26 0.12 3.95
CA ILE A 570 -23.46 1.36 4.72
C ILE A 570 -23.84 2.56 3.85
N MET A 571 -23.26 2.75 2.65
CA MET A 571 -23.60 3.90 1.80
C MET A 571 -25.00 3.79 1.22
N ARG A 572 -25.47 2.57 0.97
CA ARG A 572 -26.84 2.31 0.51
C ARG A 572 -27.85 2.42 1.64
N SER A 573 -27.40 2.35 2.89
CA SER A 573 -28.25 2.43 4.07
C SER A 573 -28.65 3.87 4.40
N PRO A 574 -29.95 4.22 4.36
CA PRO A 574 -30.42 5.56 4.71
C PRO A 574 -30.10 5.97 6.16
N CYS A 575 -30.13 5.01 7.10
CA CYS A 575 -29.88 5.29 8.52
C CYS A 575 -28.41 5.63 8.82
N ALA A 576 -27.50 5.28 7.92
CA ALA A 576 -26.08 5.54 8.07
C ALA A 576 -25.63 6.88 7.46
N TYR A 577 -26.55 7.74 6.97
CA TYR A 577 -26.15 8.97 6.29
C TYR A 577 -25.21 9.85 7.12
N ALA A 578 -25.43 9.95 8.43
CA ALA A 578 -24.62 10.75 9.34
C ALA A 578 -23.20 10.18 9.56
N THR A 579 -23.02 8.87 9.41
CA THR A 579 -21.73 8.17 9.57
C THR A 579 -20.97 8.05 8.26
N VAL A 580 -21.65 8.16 7.12
CA VAL A 580 -21.04 8.06 5.78
C VAL A 580 -20.30 9.36 5.42
N SER A 581 -20.82 10.52 5.83
CA SER A 581 -20.07 11.78 5.81
C SER A 581 -18.91 11.73 6.81
N ARG A 582 -17.73 12.29 6.46
CA ARG A 582 -16.51 12.37 7.30
C ARG A 582 -15.61 11.12 7.35
N THR A 583 -15.74 10.20 6.40
CA THR A 583 -14.72 9.15 6.20
C THR A 583 -13.62 9.67 5.26
N ASN A 584 -12.35 9.48 5.60
CA ASN A 584 -11.22 10.04 4.82
C ASN A 584 -11.17 9.55 3.36
N GLU A 585 -11.74 8.37 3.08
CA GLU A 585 -11.73 7.77 1.74
C GLU A 585 -12.81 8.33 0.81
N THR A 586 -13.96 8.73 1.35
CA THR A 586 -15.15 9.07 0.54
C THR A 586 -15.71 10.46 0.80
N ASP A 587 -15.09 11.18 1.73
CA ASP A 587 -15.26 12.61 1.93
C ASP A 587 -13.99 13.34 1.45
N TRP A 588 -14.17 14.56 0.96
CA TRP A 588 -13.05 15.47 0.71
C TRP A 588 -12.45 16.02 2.01
N GLY A 589 -13.18 15.95 3.12
CA GLY A 589 -12.68 16.38 4.43
C GLY A 589 -12.50 17.90 4.52
N TYR A 590 -13.24 18.67 3.73
CA TYR A 590 -13.14 20.12 3.76
C TYR A 590 -13.61 20.68 5.10
N SER A 591 -12.97 21.77 5.47
CA SER A 591 -13.41 22.63 6.56
C SER A 591 -13.42 24.08 6.08
N THR A 592 -14.26 24.91 6.69
CA THR A 592 -14.22 26.35 6.44
C THR A 592 -12.93 26.97 6.98
N GLU A 593 -12.61 28.19 6.55
CA GLU A 593 -11.73 29.05 7.34
C GLU A 593 -12.40 29.42 8.69
N ASP A 594 -11.65 30.05 9.59
CA ASP A 594 -12.18 30.54 10.87
C ASP A 594 -13.40 31.46 10.63
N GLN A 595 -14.53 31.07 11.21
CA GLN A 595 -15.78 31.79 11.15
C GLN A 595 -15.90 32.75 12.33
N LYS A 596 -16.48 33.92 12.08
CA LYS A 596 -16.69 34.95 13.12
C LYS A 596 -17.62 34.54 14.27
N MET A 597 -18.30 33.39 14.16
CA MET A 597 -19.20 32.88 15.17
C MET A 597 -18.81 31.44 15.47
N PRO A 598 -18.70 31.05 16.77
CA PRO A 598 -18.39 29.68 17.16
C PRO A 598 -19.39 28.67 16.58
N GLY A 599 -18.91 27.46 16.32
CA GLY A 599 -19.72 26.35 15.85
C GLY A 599 -20.92 26.04 16.74
N THR A 600 -22.06 25.68 16.12
CA THR A 600 -23.18 25.04 16.86
C THR A 600 -22.87 23.59 17.25
N VAL A 601 -21.78 23.02 16.72
CA VAL A 601 -21.35 21.63 16.93
C VAL A 601 -20.23 21.56 17.97
N ASP A 602 -19.30 22.51 17.95
CA ASP A 602 -18.32 22.74 19.01
C ASP A 602 -18.20 24.25 19.25
N SER A 603 -18.55 24.70 20.46
CA SER A 603 -18.50 26.12 20.83
C SER A 603 -17.08 26.64 21.06
N ASN A 604 -16.08 25.75 21.05
CA ASN A 604 -14.66 26.08 21.19
C ASN A 604 -13.93 26.15 19.86
N GLU A 605 -14.56 25.72 18.76
CA GLU A 605 -13.98 25.76 17.42
C GLU A 605 -14.74 26.77 16.54
N GLU A 606 -13.97 27.62 15.84
CA GLU A 606 -14.50 28.58 14.86
C GLU A 606 -14.54 27.98 13.44
N VAL A 607 -14.28 26.67 13.27
CA VAL A 607 -14.17 25.99 11.97
C VAL A 607 -15.30 24.98 11.78
N PHE A 608 -15.95 24.98 10.61
CA PHE A 608 -17.05 24.05 10.30
C PHE A 608 -16.63 22.99 9.28
N PRO A 609 -16.83 21.69 9.58
CA PRO A 609 -16.61 20.62 8.60
C PRO A 609 -17.68 20.64 7.50
N LEU A 610 -17.24 20.66 6.25
CA LEU A 610 -18.06 20.66 5.04
C LEU A 610 -17.99 19.32 4.33
N ALA A 611 -18.90 18.41 4.68
CA ALA A 611 -18.98 17.10 4.03
C ALA A 611 -19.21 17.23 2.52
N ARG A 612 -18.31 16.65 1.73
CA ARG A 612 -18.41 16.58 0.27
C ARG A 612 -18.02 15.19 -0.21
N GLY A 613 -18.93 14.51 -0.88
CA GLY A 613 -18.69 13.18 -1.42
C GLY A 613 -17.54 13.17 -2.44
N LYS A 614 -16.51 12.39 -2.15
CA LYS A 614 -15.36 12.03 -2.98
C LYS A 614 -15.50 10.56 -3.35
N VAL A 615 -16.44 10.26 -4.24
CA VAL A 615 -16.83 8.91 -4.68
C VAL A 615 -17.63 9.05 -5.98
N ILE A 616 -17.70 8.03 -6.83
CA ILE A 616 -18.63 8.03 -7.97
C ILE A 616 -20.07 8.30 -7.46
N GLY A 617 -20.77 9.21 -8.13
CA GLY A 617 -22.06 9.77 -7.69
C GLY A 617 -21.94 10.97 -6.76
N GLY A 618 -20.74 11.26 -6.25
CA GLY A 618 -20.40 12.41 -5.41
C GLY A 618 -21.31 12.55 -4.20
N CYS A 619 -21.80 13.76 -3.95
CA CYS A 619 -22.68 14.03 -2.82
C CYS A 619 -24.00 13.23 -2.85
N SER A 620 -24.48 12.78 -4.02
CA SER A 620 -25.70 11.97 -4.07
C SER A 620 -25.56 10.58 -3.44
N THR A 621 -24.32 10.09 -3.36
CA THR A 621 -23.97 8.81 -2.72
C THR A 621 -23.90 8.93 -1.19
N VAL A 622 -23.78 10.14 -0.64
CA VAL A 622 -23.54 10.38 0.80
C VAL A 622 -24.54 11.32 1.48
N ASN A 623 -25.45 11.98 0.74
CA ASN A 623 -26.39 12.98 1.29
C ASN A 623 -27.50 12.40 2.21
N ALA A 624 -28.44 13.24 2.64
CA ALA A 624 -29.60 12.80 3.41
C ALA A 624 -30.79 12.29 2.56
N MET A 625 -30.59 12.09 1.24
CA MET A 625 -31.60 11.68 0.24
C MET A 625 -32.84 12.59 0.11
N ALA A 626 -32.99 13.63 0.94
CA ALA A 626 -34.13 14.52 0.88
C ALA A 626 -34.27 15.12 -0.52
N TYR A 627 -35.44 14.90 -1.13
CA TYR A 627 -35.75 15.33 -2.49
C TYR A 627 -36.73 16.50 -2.43
N MET A 628 -36.18 17.71 -2.49
CA MET A 628 -36.93 18.96 -2.60
C MET A 628 -36.28 19.83 -3.67
N ARG A 629 -37.10 20.43 -4.51
CA ARG A 629 -36.70 21.38 -5.56
C ARG A 629 -36.61 22.79 -4.98
N GLY A 630 -35.88 23.67 -5.67
CA GLY A 630 -35.85 25.10 -5.33
C GLY A 630 -37.23 25.74 -5.45
N HIS A 631 -37.42 26.91 -4.83
CA HIS A 631 -38.67 27.65 -4.99
C HIS A 631 -38.78 28.19 -6.42
N LYS A 632 -40.00 28.22 -7.00
CA LYS A 632 -40.22 28.72 -8.36
C LYS A 632 -39.65 30.12 -8.60
N ASP A 633 -39.67 30.95 -7.56
CA ASP A 633 -39.20 32.34 -7.65
C ASP A 633 -37.69 32.44 -7.79
N ASP A 634 -36.92 31.44 -7.31
CA ASP A 634 -35.47 31.43 -7.47
C ASP A 634 -35.08 31.12 -8.93
N TYR A 635 -35.76 30.16 -9.57
CA TYR A 635 -35.59 29.86 -10.99
C TYR A 635 -36.04 31.01 -11.89
N ASN A 636 -37.19 31.62 -11.58
CA ASN A 636 -37.65 32.80 -12.31
C ASN A 636 -36.70 34.00 -12.12
N ARG A 637 -36.07 34.13 -10.96
CA ARG A 637 -35.00 35.12 -10.74
C ARG A 637 -33.79 34.85 -11.61
N TRP A 638 -33.40 33.58 -11.80
CA TRP A 638 -32.31 33.23 -12.73
C TRP A 638 -32.64 33.63 -14.17
N ALA A 639 -33.86 33.33 -14.63
CA ALA A 639 -34.32 33.70 -15.96
C ALA A 639 -34.45 35.21 -16.19
N ALA A 640 -34.71 35.99 -15.14
CA ALA A 640 -34.84 37.44 -15.22
C ALA A 640 -33.51 38.19 -15.49
N GLN A 641 -32.37 37.49 -15.49
CA GLN A 641 -31.06 38.10 -15.74
C GLN A 641 -30.84 38.52 -17.20
N GLY A 642 -31.53 37.87 -18.15
CA GLY A 642 -31.38 38.17 -19.58
C GLY A 642 -32.05 37.11 -20.47
N PRO A 643 -32.28 37.41 -21.77
CA PRO A 643 -32.90 36.49 -22.72
C PRO A 643 -32.22 35.12 -22.81
N GLU A 644 -30.91 35.05 -22.64
CA GLU A 644 -30.09 33.83 -22.65
C GLU A 644 -30.35 32.91 -21.45
N TYR A 645 -30.90 33.44 -20.35
CA TYR A 645 -31.21 32.68 -19.14
C TYR A 645 -32.64 32.16 -19.10
N ILE A 646 -33.46 32.44 -20.12
CA ILE A 646 -34.90 32.12 -20.13
C ILE A 646 -35.20 30.62 -19.89
N ILE A 647 -34.27 29.75 -20.33
CA ILE A 647 -34.34 28.29 -20.15
C ILE A 647 -34.30 27.86 -18.68
N TRP A 648 -33.90 28.76 -17.78
CA TRP A 648 -33.82 28.51 -16.34
C TRP A 648 -35.06 28.96 -15.57
N ASN A 649 -36.14 29.36 -16.26
CA ASN A 649 -37.41 29.66 -15.59
C ASN A 649 -38.03 28.37 -15.00
N TYR A 650 -38.98 28.54 -14.09
CA TYR A 650 -39.53 27.39 -13.38
C TYR A 650 -40.24 26.39 -14.30
N ASP A 651 -40.94 26.85 -15.34
CA ASP A 651 -41.69 25.96 -16.22
C ASP A 651 -40.75 25.05 -17.04
N HIS A 652 -39.65 25.58 -17.56
CA HIS A 652 -38.62 24.76 -18.24
C HIS A 652 -37.91 23.82 -17.27
N CYS A 653 -37.54 24.31 -16.08
CA CYS A 653 -36.93 23.46 -15.05
C CYS A 653 -37.88 22.35 -14.58
N LEU A 654 -39.18 22.62 -14.47
CA LEU A 654 -40.19 21.64 -14.08
C LEU A 654 -40.29 20.49 -15.07
N GLU A 655 -40.27 20.78 -16.37
CA GLU A 655 -40.25 19.74 -17.39
C GLU A 655 -38.97 18.90 -17.32
N ALA A 656 -37.80 19.52 -17.08
CA ALA A 656 -36.56 18.78 -16.84
C ALA A 656 -36.63 17.92 -15.57
N PHE A 657 -37.19 18.42 -14.48
CA PHE A 657 -37.37 17.67 -13.23
C PHE A 657 -38.30 16.46 -13.42
N LYS A 658 -39.39 16.63 -14.17
CA LYS A 658 -40.31 15.54 -14.51
C LYS A 658 -39.65 14.51 -15.43
N ALA A 659 -38.79 14.94 -16.36
CA ALA A 659 -38.10 14.02 -17.25
C ALA A 659 -37.12 13.10 -16.49
N VAL A 660 -36.45 13.60 -15.46
CA VAL A 660 -35.48 12.81 -14.68
C VAL A 660 -36.12 11.97 -13.58
N GLU A 661 -37.30 12.34 -13.09
CA GLU A 661 -37.96 11.72 -11.94
C GLU A 661 -38.73 10.44 -12.28
N ASN A 662 -38.59 9.44 -11.42
CA ASN A 662 -39.40 8.23 -11.37
C ASN A 662 -40.05 8.11 -9.99
N ASN A 663 -41.18 8.78 -9.83
CA ASN A 663 -41.88 8.86 -8.56
C ASN A 663 -42.69 7.57 -8.29
N ALA A 664 -42.45 6.95 -7.14
CA ALA A 664 -43.07 5.69 -6.72
C ALA A 664 -44.33 5.88 -5.84
N ARG A 665 -44.86 7.10 -5.70
CA ARG A 665 -46.07 7.36 -4.91
C ARG A 665 -47.23 6.51 -5.41
N LYS A 666 -47.87 5.79 -4.48
CA LYS A 666 -49.02 4.92 -4.79
C LYS A 666 -50.28 5.76 -4.99
N ASN A 667 -51.02 5.48 -6.07
CA ASN A 667 -52.30 6.14 -6.42
C ASN A 667 -52.20 7.69 -6.48
N PRO A 668 -51.29 8.27 -7.27
CA PRO A 668 -51.16 9.71 -7.37
C PRO A 668 -52.40 10.33 -8.03
N ASP A 669 -52.90 11.42 -7.45
CA ASP A 669 -53.97 12.21 -8.06
C ASP A 669 -53.49 13.02 -9.28
N GLU A 670 -54.43 13.62 -10.00
CA GLU A 670 -54.13 14.37 -11.23
C GLU A 670 -53.28 15.63 -10.97
N TYR A 671 -53.46 16.27 -9.82
CA TYR A 671 -52.66 17.44 -9.45
C TYR A 671 -51.21 17.07 -9.22
N PHE A 672 -50.94 15.96 -8.52
CA PHE A 672 -49.60 15.44 -8.30
C PHE A 672 -48.93 15.08 -9.63
N LYS A 673 -49.66 14.46 -10.56
CA LYS A 673 -49.11 14.09 -11.89
C LYS A 673 -48.67 15.29 -12.74
N ASN A 674 -49.23 16.48 -12.51
CA ASN A 674 -48.83 17.67 -13.24
C ASN A 674 -47.40 18.14 -12.90
N TYR A 675 -46.93 17.82 -11.69
CA TYR A 675 -45.63 18.28 -11.18
C TYR A 675 -44.57 17.17 -11.10
N HIS A 676 -44.95 15.90 -11.27
CA HIS A 676 -44.06 14.76 -11.04
C HIS A 676 -43.86 13.87 -12.26
N GLY A 677 -42.64 13.36 -12.39
CA GLY A 677 -42.26 12.35 -13.37
C GLY A 677 -42.47 10.92 -12.86
N PHE A 678 -42.79 10.00 -13.75
CA PHE A 678 -42.98 8.57 -13.42
C PHE A 678 -42.13 7.62 -14.25
N ASN A 679 -41.34 8.15 -15.19
CA ASN A 679 -40.63 7.36 -16.20
C ASN A 679 -39.12 7.68 -16.26
N GLY A 680 -38.64 8.59 -15.42
CA GLY A 680 -37.23 8.96 -15.38
C GLY A 680 -36.33 7.89 -14.77
N LEU A 681 -35.06 8.25 -14.57
CA LEU A 681 -34.05 7.35 -14.00
C LEU A 681 -33.82 7.58 -12.50
N LEU A 682 -34.17 8.76 -11.97
CA LEU A 682 -34.03 9.07 -10.55
C LEU A 682 -35.25 8.56 -9.78
N HIS A 683 -35.07 7.46 -9.03
CA HIS A 683 -36.12 6.96 -8.16
C HIS A 683 -36.39 7.90 -6.99
N VAL A 684 -37.66 8.28 -6.85
CA VAL A 684 -38.16 9.12 -5.75
C VAL A 684 -39.33 8.40 -5.10
N GLN A 685 -39.35 8.35 -3.78
CA GLN A 685 -40.46 7.74 -3.03
C GLN A 685 -40.81 8.58 -1.80
N ASP A 686 -42.03 8.36 -1.30
CA ASP A 686 -42.43 8.86 0.01
C ASP A 686 -41.62 8.14 1.12
N SER A 687 -41.55 8.75 2.31
CA SER A 687 -40.85 8.19 3.47
C SER A 687 -41.29 6.74 3.75
N PRO A 688 -40.36 5.76 3.83
CA PRO A 688 -40.70 4.37 4.13
C PRO A 688 -40.90 4.09 5.63
N VAL A 689 -40.58 5.04 6.51
CA VAL A 689 -40.65 4.88 7.97
C VAL A 689 -42.04 5.25 8.48
N ASP A 690 -42.59 4.42 9.37
CA ASP A 690 -43.85 4.73 10.06
C ASP A 690 -43.76 6.08 10.79
N LYS A 691 -44.88 6.80 10.84
CA LYS A 691 -44.94 8.15 11.43
C LYS A 691 -44.57 8.07 12.91
N PHE A 692 -43.42 8.63 13.28
CA PHE A 692 -43.09 8.87 14.68
C PHE A 692 -44.23 9.65 15.35
N ASP A 693 -44.62 9.25 16.55
CA ASP A 693 -45.74 9.89 17.25
C ASP A 693 -45.48 11.40 17.49
N ILE A 694 -44.22 11.78 17.69
CA ILE A 694 -43.81 13.18 17.80
C ILE A 694 -44.14 14.00 16.56
N SER A 695 -44.06 13.42 15.35
CA SER A 695 -44.39 14.14 14.12
C SER A 695 -45.88 14.50 14.06
N LYS A 696 -46.76 13.63 14.59
CA LYS A 696 -48.20 13.90 14.68
C LYS A 696 -48.47 15.06 15.65
N ASP A 697 -47.77 15.08 16.77
CA ASP A 697 -47.88 16.16 17.76
C ASP A 697 -47.33 17.49 17.24
N VAL A 698 -46.21 17.46 16.52
CA VAL A 698 -45.69 18.63 15.80
C VAL A 698 -46.75 19.13 14.82
N PHE A 699 -47.26 18.28 13.92
CA PHE A 699 -48.29 18.67 12.94
C PHE A 699 -49.56 19.21 13.58
N LYS A 700 -49.92 18.73 14.78
CA LYS A 700 -51.03 19.28 15.57
C LYS A 700 -50.70 20.67 16.11
N GLY A 701 -49.52 20.86 16.70
CA GLY A 701 -49.08 22.14 17.25
C GLY A 701 -48.94 23.25 16.20
N VAL A 702 -48.41 22.95 15.01
CA VAL A 702 -48.30 23.97 13.93
C VAL A 702 -49.63 24.40 13.33
N LYS A 703 -50.71 23.62 13.49
CA LYS A 703 -52.06 24.05 13.07
C LYS A 703 -52.52 25.28 13.85
N ASP A 704 -52.14 25.39 15.13
CA ASP A 704 -52.50 26.54 15.97
C ASP A 704 -51.80 27.83 15.49
N PHE A 705 -50.67 27.70 14.79
CA PHE A 705 -49.94 28.80 14.15
C PHE A 705 -50.40 29.11 12.72
N ARG A 706 -51.46 28.45 12.22
CA ARG A 706 -51.99 28.61 10.85
C ARG A 706 -50.97 28.31 9.74
N ILE A 707 -49.95 27.50 10.02
CA ILE A 707 -49.00 27.04 8.99
C ILE A 707 -49.67 25.90 8.21
N PRO A 708 -49.77 25.98 6.87
CA PRO A 708 -50.47 24.97 6.10
C PRO A 708 -49.71 23.63 6.12
N TYR A 709 -50.45 22.53 6.28
CA TYR A 709 -49.88 21.20 6.11
C TYR A 709 -49.54 20.96 4.63
N ASN A 710 -48.33 20.50 4.35
CA ASN A 710 -47.81 20.25 3.02
C ASN A 710 -47.13 18.88 2.92
N ASN A 711 -47.71 17.95 2.17
CA ASN A 711 -47.18 16.59 1.93
C ASN A 711 -46.58 16.42 0.53
N ASP A 712 -46.41 17.54 -0.17
CA ASP A 712 -45.75 17.60 -1.46
C ASP A 712 -45.08 18.97 -1.60
N PHE A 713 -43.79 19.01 -1.30
CA PHE A 713 -42.96 20.21 -1.40
C PHE A 713 -42.54 20.53 -2.85
N ASN A 714 -42.80 19.62 -3.79
CA ASN A 714 -42.44 19.76 -5.20
C ASN A 714 -43.67 20.05 -6.09
N GLY A 715 -44.87 20.07 -5.51
CA GLY A 715 -46.13 20.36 -6.18
C GLY A 715 -46.52 21.84 -6.21
N VAL A 716 -47.82 22.09 -6.39
CA VAL A 716 -48.40 23.44 -6.56
C VAL A 716 -48.06 24.42 -5.43
N ARG A 717 -47.89 23.91 -4.20
CA ARG A 717 -47.53 24.70 -3.02
C ARG A 717 -46.24 24.16 -2.42
N GLN A 718 -45.18 24.95 -2.47
CA GLN A 718 -43.85 24.56 -2.00
C GLN A 718 -43.62 24.87 -0.50
N ASN A 719 -44.49 25.69 0.10
CA ASN A 719 -44.39 26.12 1.49
C ASN A 719 -45.33 25.35 2.42
N GLY A 720 -44.92 25.16 3.67
CA GLY A 720 -45.75 24.58 4.73
C GLY A 720 -44.96 23.60 5.60
N VAL A 721 -45.70 22.73 6.29
CA VAL A 721 -45.14 21.72 7.18
C VAL A 721 -45.66 20.34 6.85
N GLY A 722 -44.78 19.36 6.74
CA GLY A 722 -45.18 17.98 6.46
C GLY A 722 -44.01 17.14 6.00
N GLU A 723 -44.33 16.02 5.36
CA GLU A 723 -43.36 14.99 4.98
C GLU A 723 -42.81 15.25 3.57
N TYR A 724 -41.49 15.19 3.44
CA TYR A 724 -40.79 15.30 2.15
C TYR A 724 -40.46 13.92 1.58
N GLN A 725 -40.14 13.90 0.28
CA GLN A 725 -39.80 12.69 -0.46
C GLN A 725 -38.29 12.42 -0.42
N PHE A 726 -37.89 11.21 -0.79
CA PHE A 726 -36.50 10.77 -0.74
C PHE A 726 -36.07 10.14 -2.06
N THR A 727 -34.81 10.37 -2.47
CA THR A 727 -34.15 9.66 -3.58
C THR A 727 -33.75 8.26 -3.14
N MET A 728 -34.72 7.35 -3.16
CA MET A 728 -34.61 5.99 -2.64
C MET A 728 -35.33 4.99 -3.54
N LYS A 729 -34.87 3.74 -3.51
CA LYS A 729 -35.49 2.59 -4.18
C LYS A 729 -35.40 1.38 -3.27
N ASP A 730 -36.52 0.69 -3.06
CA ASP A 730 -36.60 -0.53 -2.24
C ASP A 730 -36.02 -0.36 -0.83
N GLY A 731 -36.24 0.82 -0.23
CA GLY A 731 -35.73 1.15 1.10
C GLY A 731 -34.22 1.47 1.16
N LYS A 732 -33.54 1.53 0.02
CA LYS A 732 -32.12 1.88 -0.09
C LYS A 732 -31.94 3.25 -0.72
N ARG A 733 -30.85 3.94 -0.39
CA ARG A 733 -30.41 5.15 -1.10
C ARG A 733 -30.31 4.86 -2.59
N PHE A 734 -30.78 5.79 -3.42
CA PHE A 734 -30.64 5.72 -4.87
C PHE A 734 -29.89 6.96 -5.37
N SER A 735 -28.61 6.78 -5.68
CA SER A 735 -27.72 7.87 -6.11
C SER A 735 -27.87 8.20 -7.60
N LEU A 736 -27.28 9.31 -8.05
CA LEU A 736 -27.23 9.63 -9.48
C LEU A 736 -26.26 8.71 -10.24
N ALA A 737 -25.29 8.08 -9.56
CA ALA A 737 -24.50 7.01 -10.16
C ALA A 737 -25.37 5.78 -10.48
N ASP A 738 -26.28 5.42 -9.57
CA ASP A 738 -27.20 4.28 -9.75
C ASP A 738 -28.17 4.51 -10.92
N GLY A 739 -28.76 5.70 -11.00
CA GLY A 739 -29.75 6.04 -12.02
C GLY A 739 -29.14 6.32 -13.39
N PHE A 740 -28.05 7.07 -13.45
CA PHE A 740 -27.55 7.64 -14.70
C PHE A 740 -26.28 6.95 -15.19
N LEU A 741 -25.18 7.02 -14.42
CA LEU A 741 -23.90 6.52 -14.91
C LEU A 741 -23.93 5.01 -15.15
N LYS A 742 -24.52 4.21 -14.24
CA LYS A 742 -24.69 2.77 -14.44
C LYS A 742 -25.65 2.44 -15.59
N ASP A 743 -26.72 3.21 -15.81
CA ASP A 743 -27.58 3.03 -16.98
C ASP A 743 -26.83 3.34 -18.28
N ALA A 744 -25.94 4.34 -18.27
CA ALA A 744 -25.10 4.68 -19.40
C ALA A 744 -24.13 3.54 -19.73
N LEU A 745 -23.45 3.01 -18.71
CA LEU A 745 -22.45 1.97 -18.85
C LEU A 745 -23.03 0.62 -19.31
N LYS A 746 -24.30 0.33 -19.01
CA LYS A 746 -25.00 -0.85 -19.57
C LYS A 746 -25.17 -0.79 -21.09
N ARG A 747 -25.12 0.40 -21.69
CA ARG A 747 -25.41 0.65 -23.11
C ARG A 747 -24.16 0.74 -23.97
N VAL A 748 -22.98 0.61 -23.37
CA VAL A 748 -21.69 0.71 -24.05
C VAL A 748 -20.90 -0.58 -23.89
N LYS A 749 -20.12 -0.96 -24.90
CA LYS A 749 -19.12 -2.01 -24.75
C LYS A 749 -17.89 -1.37 -24.12
N ILE A 750 -17.58 -1.75 -22.89
CA ILE A 750 -16.34 -1.33 -22.22
C ILE A 750 -15.18 -2.01 -22.96
N TYR A 751 -14.35 -1.23 -23.66
CA TYR A 751 -13.12 -1.74 -24.26
C TYR A 751 -11.96 -1.52 -23.28
N PRO A 752 -11.03 -2.49 -23.13
CA PRO A 752 -9.73 -2.18 -22.55
C PRO A 752 -9.03 -1.11 -23.41
N PRO A 753 -8.20 -0.24 -22.82
CA PRO A 753 -7.54 0.83 -23.55
C PRO A 753 -6.66 0.22 -24.65
N LYS A 754 -7.06 0.38 -25.91
CA LYS A 754 -6.10 0.38 -27.02
C LYS A 754 -5.90 1.84 -27.39
N PRO A 755 -4.68 2.39 -27.20
CA PRO A 755 -4.38 3.70 -27.73
C PRO A 755 -4.51 3.68 -29.26
N PHE A 756 -5.00 4.78 -29.78
CA PHE A 756 -5.04 5.05 -31.20
C PHE A 756 -3.59 5.05 -31.73
N ILE A 757 -3.22 4.11 -32.60
CA ILE A 757 -1.92 4.11 -33.28
C ILE A 757 -2.09 4.88 -34.60
N LYS A 758 -1.32 5.96 -34.79
CA LYS A 758 -1.37 6.83 -35.99
C LYS A 758 -1.23 6.04 -37.30
N GLY A 759 -2.11 6.34 -38.26
CA GLY A 759 -1.90 5.98 -39.68
C GLY A 759 -3.14 5.46 -40.43
N HIS A 760 -4.26 5.17 -39.78
CA HIS A 760 -5.49 4.76 -40.45
C HIS A 760 -6.67 5.64 -40.01
N PRO A 761 -7.13 6.59 -40.84
CA PRO A 761 -8.52 7.01 -40.71
C PRO A 761 -9.34 5.75 -40.96
N HIS A 762 -10.09 5.28 -39.97
CA HIS A 762 -11.02 4.18 -40.18
C HIS A 762 -11.83 4.49 -41.45
N LYS A 763 -11.68 3.66 -42.49
CA LYS A 763 -12.61 3.68 -43.61
C LYS A 763 -13.99 3.48 -42.99
N LEU A 764 -14.88 4.43 -43.28
CA LEU A 764 -16.25 4.55 -42.75
C LEU A 764 -17.18 3.41 -43.23
N GLY A 765 -16.69 2.17 -43.33
CA GLY A 765 -17.33 1.06 -44.03
C GLY A 765 -17.53 -0.22 -43.24
N ASP A 766 -16.93 -0.40 -42.06
CA ASP A 766 -17.18 -1.58 -41.21
C ASP A 766 -17.90 -1.15 -39.92
N VAL A 767 -19.22 -1.08 -40.03
CA VAL A 767 -20.15 -0.57 -39.02
C VAL A 767 -20.47 -1.65 -37.99
N GLY A 768 -19.78 -1.59 -36.85
CA GLY A 768 -20.33 -1.98 -35.54
C GLY A 768 -20.48 -0.71 -34.70
N LYS A 769 -21.58 -0.56 -33.96
CA LYS A 769 -21.83 0.59 -33.06
C LYS A 769 -20.72 0.65 -31.98
N PHE A 770 -19.81 1.63 -32.01
CA PHE A 770 -18.76 1.77 -30.99
C PHE A 770 -19.00 3.03 -30.17
N VAL A 771 -19.54 2.89 -28.96
CA VAL A 771 -19.50 3.95 -27.93
C VAL A 771 -18.39 3.58 -26.96
N ALA A 772 -17.39 4.46 -26.80
CA ALA A 772 -16.26 4.25 -25.89
C ALA A 772 -16.39 5.21 -24.70
N VAL A 773 -16.46 4.67 -23.49
CA VAL A 773 -16.55 5.46 -22.27
C VAL A 773 -15.43 5.01 -21.35
N ASN A 774 -14.50 5.90 -21.08
CA ASN A 774 -13.41 5.65 -20.16
C ASN A 774 -13.72 6.34 -18.82
N VAL A 775 -14.09 5.58 -17.80
CA VAL A 775 -14.33 6.11 -16.45
C VAL A 775 -13.12 5.77 -15.59
N LYS A 776 -12.38 6.79 -15.14
CA LYS A 776 -11.20 6.64 -14.28
C LYS A 776 -11.52 7.14 -12.88
N SER A 777 -11.67 6.23 -11.92
CA SER A 777 -11.74 6.54 -10.48
C SER A 777 -10.34 6.82 -9.91
N PHE A 778 -10.24 7.30 -8.66
CA PHE A 778 -8.96 7.67 -8.03
C PHE A 778 -8.08 8.62 -8.87
N THR A 779 -8.73 9.48 -9.66
CA THR A 779 -8.06 10.40 -10.57
C THR A 779 -8.06 11.82 -10.01
N HIS A 780 -6.87 12.35 -9.74
CA HIS A 780 -6.73 13.73 -9.29
C HIS A 780 -6.41 14.66 -10.45
N MET A 781 -7.32 15.59 -10.73
CA MET A 781 -7.11 16.62 -11.75
C MET A 781 -5.99 17.57 -11.34
N LEU A 782 -5.02 17.83 -12.22
CA LEU A 782 -3.89 18.71 -11.95
C LEU A 782 -4.05 20.08 -12.62
N ASN A 783 -4.33 20.12 -13.92
CA ASN A 783 -4.56 21.38 -14.64
C ASN A 783 -5.29 21.16 -15.98
N ILE A 784 -5.91 22.23 -16.50
CA ILE A 784 -6.39 22.26 -17.90
C ILE A 784 -5.20 22.62 -18.79
N ILE A 785 -5.11 21.94 -19.93
CA ILE A 785 -4.13 22.22 -20.97
C ILE A 785 -4.76 23.24 -21.93
N TRP A 786 -4.14 24.41 -22.06
CA TRP A 786 -4.64 25.53 -22.88
C TRP A 786 -3.91 25.62 -24.22
N ASP A 787 -4.53 26.28 -25.20
CA ASP A 787 -3.86 26.64 -26.45
C ASP A 787 -2.95 27.86 -26.29
N GLU A 788 -1.65 27.61 -26.08
CA GLU A 788 -0.61 28.64 -25.98
C GLU A 788 -0.48 29.55 -27.23
N ARG A 789 -1.04 29.15 -28.38
CA ARG A 789 -1.04 29.98 -29.60
C ARG A 789 -2.20 30.98 -29.66
N ASN A 790 -3.19 30.84 -28.78
CA ASN A 790 -4.40 31.66 -28.71
C ASN A 790 -4.73 31.97 -27.23
N GLU A 791 -3.74 32.40 -26.45
CA GLU A 791 -3.89 32.68 -25.01
C GLU A 791 -5.00 33.70 -24.72
N ASP A 792 -5.20 34.66 -25.63
CA ASP A 792 -6.25 35.69 -25.58
C ASP A 792 -7.67 35.14 -25.67
N LYS A 793 -7.84 33.91 -26.16
CA LYS A 793 -9.15 33.28 -26.38
C LYS A 793 -9.51 32.22 -25.35
N ASN A 794 -8.61 31.87 -24.43
CA ASN A 794 -8.81 30.84 -23.40
C ASN A 794 -9.45 29.56 -23.97
N ILE A 795 -8.78 28.95 -24.95
CA ILE A 795 -9.27 27.71 -25.59
C ILE A 795 -8.64 26.50 -24.91
N ALA A 796 -9.46 25.70 -24.22
CA ALA A 796 -9.01 24.44 -23.62
C ALA A 796 -8.68 23.43 -24.74
N LYS A 797 -7.60 22.68 -24.55
CA LYS A 797 -7.16 21.60 -25.44
C LYS A 797 -7.20 20.22 -24.78
N GLY A 798 -7.35 20.17 -23.46
CA GLY A 798 -7.29 18.92 -22.74
C GLY A 798 -7.12 19.12 -21.25
N VAL A 799 -6.77 18.05 -20.57
CA VAL A 799 -6.55 18.00 -19.12
C VAL A 799 -5.27 17.24 -18.82
N ARG A 800 -4.61 17.64 -17.74
CA ARG A 800 -3.58 16.86 -17.08
C ARG A 800 -4.11 16.35 -15.76
N TYR A 801 -3.94 15.07 -15.50
CA TYR A 801 -4.38 14.45 -14.27
C TYR A 801 -3.39 13.40 -13.78
N TYR A 802 -3.49 13.07 -12.51
CA TYR A 802 -2.77 11.97 -11.88
C TYR A 802 -3.68 10.76 -11.77
N TYR A 803 -3.23 9.61 -12.28
CA TYR A 803 -3.95 8.35 -12.26
C TYR A 803 -2.93 7.21 -12.16
N ASN A 804 -3.20 6.16 -11.38
CA ASN A 804 -2.30 4.99 -11.23
C ASN A 804 -0.80 5.33 -11.05
N GLY A 805 -0.48 6.30 -10.20
CA GLY A 805 0.92 6.65 -9.93
C GLY A 805 1.57 7.61 -10.93
N ARG A 806 0.93 7.90 -12.07
CA ARG A 806 1.52 8.63 -13.20
C ARG A 806 0.69 9.85 -13.59
N LYS A 807 1.36 10.82 -14.22
CA LYS A 807 0.70 11.98 -14.83
C LYS A 807 0.33 11.64 -16.27
N TYR A 808 -0.91 11.92 -16.65
CA TYR A 808 -1.44 11.74 -17.99
C TYR A 808 -1.86 13.09 -18.56
N ASN A 809 -1.65 13.27 -19.86
CA ASN A 809 -2.29 14.32 -20.64
C ASN A 809 -3.36 13.65 -21.51
N SER A 810 -4.58 14.16 -21.49
CA SER A 810 -5.63 13.74 -22.43
C SER A 810 -6.19 14.98 -23.09
N PHE A 811 -6.39 14.90 -24.40
CA PHE A 811 -6.76 16.02 -25.24
C PHE A 811 -8.18 15.88 -25.76
N ILE A 812 -8.80 17.03 -26.06
CA ILE A 812 -10.11 17.06 -26.68
C ILE A 812 -9.95 17.06 -28.20
N ALA A 813 -10.87 16.40 -28.89
CA ALA A 813 -11.00 16.45 -30.33
C ALA A 813 -11.24 17.91 -30.81
N PRO A 814 -11.04 18.23 -32.11
CA PRO A 814 -11.20 19.57 -32.70
C PRO A 814 -12.46 20.39 -32.33
N LYS A 815 -13.53 19.75 -31.87
CA LYS A 815 -14.81 20.33 -31.41
C LYS A 815 -15.26 19.79 -30.05
N GLY A 816 -14.36 19.12 -29.34
CA GLY A 816 -14.64 18.57 -28.03
C GLY A 816 -14.59 19.62 -26.94
N GLU A 817 -15.05 19.26 -25.74
CA GLU A 817 -15.07 20.15 -24.59
C GLU A 817 -14.51 19.46 -23.34
N VAL A 818 -13.84 20.26 -22.50
CA VAL A 818 -13.54 19.90 -21.11
C VAL A 818 -14.66 20.47 -20.24
N ILE A 819 -15.39 19.61 -19.55
CA ILE A 819 -16.54 19.99 -18.74
C ILE A 819 -16.22 19.71 -17.26
N ILE A 820 -16.17 20.77 -16.45
CA ILE A 820 -15.76 20.67 -15.04
C ILE A 820 -16.99 20.39 -14.16
N CYS A 821 -17.06 19.18 -13.63
CA CYS A 821 -18.11 18.68 -12.75
C CYS A 821 -17.59 18.32 -11.33
N GLY A 822 -16.51 18.96 -10.86
CA GLY A 822 -15.87 18.69 -9.56
C GLY A 822 -16.72 19.07 -8.33
N GLY A 823 -17.86 19.72 -8.53
CA GLY A 823 -18.70 20.30 -7.47
C GLY A 823 -18.29 21.74 -7.15
N ALA A 824 -19.16 22.47 -6.43
CA ALA A 824 -19.02 23.93 -6.28
C ALA A 824 -17.65 24.40 -5.75
N ILE A 825 -17.03 23.61 -4.87
CA ILE A 825 -15.71 23.91 -4.29
C ILE A 825 -14.60 23.57 -5.30
N ASN A 826 -14.49 22.30 -5.72
CA ASN A 826 -13.40 21.86 -6.59
C ASN A 826 -13.45 22.47 -7.98
N SER A 827 -14.62 22.68 -8.57
CA SER A 827 -14.70 23.33 -9.88
C SER A 827 -14.07 24.71 -9.84
N SER A 828 -14.33 25.47 -8.76
CA SER A 828 -13.73 26.80 -8.55
C SER A 828 -12.23 26.70 -8.27
N GLN A 829 -11.78 25.76 -7.43
CA GLN A 829 -10.37 25.57 -7.12
C GLN A 829 -9.55 25.15 -8.36
N ILE A 830 -10.08 24.26 -9.19
CA ILE A 830 -9.46 23.86 -10.46
C ILE A 830 -9.27 25.09 -11.35
N LEU A 831 -10.26 25.97 -11.43
CA LEU A 831 -10.17 27.23 -12.17
C LEU A 831 -9.18 28.23 -11.53
N MET A 832 -9.08 28.29 -10.21
CA MET A 832 -8.18 29.20 -9.49
C MET A 832 -6.71 28.77 -9.56
N LEU A 833 -6.41 27.48 -9.52
CA LEU A 833 -5.05 26.94 -9.68
C LEU A 833 -4.40 27.36 -11.01
N MET A 834 -5.20 27.81 -11.98
CA MET A 834 -4.77 28.35 -13.28
C MET A 834 -4.12 29.74 -13.16
N LEU A 835 -4.53 30.54 -12.17
CA LEU A 835 -4.08 31.92 -11.98
C LEU A 835 -2.72 32.03 -11.26
N MET A 836 -2.26 30.95 -10.61
CA MET A 836 -1.00 30.95 -9.84
C MET A 836 0.21 30.39 -10.60
N LEU A 837 -0.02 29.60 -11.66
CA LEU A 837 1.05 28.98 -12.47
C LEU A 837 1.47 29.81 -13.69
N SER A 838 0.81 30.95 -13.92
CA SER A 838 1.19 31.97 -14.90
C SER A 838 1.56 33.25 -14.16
N SER A 839 2.80 33.74 -14.27
CA SER A 839 3.22 35.01 -13.68
C SER A 839 4.29 35.68 -14.57
N PRO A 840 4.41 37.03 -14.63
CA PRO A 840 3.51 38.09 -14.15
C PRO A 840 3.03 38.95 -15.33
N ILE A 841 1.73 39.01 -15.61
CA ILE A 841 1.18 40.07 -16.46
C ILE A 841 -0.03 40.69 -15.76
N SER A 842 0.18 41.97 -15.46
CA SER A 842 -0.79 43.00 -15.08
C SER A 842 -2.15 42.88 -15.76
N ASN A 843 -3.18 43.23 -14.98
CA ASN A 843 -4.57 43.50 -15.36
C ASN A 843 -5.53 42.31 -15.40
N PHE A 844 -5.69 41.63 -14.26
CA PHE A 844 -7.03 41.26 -13.83
C PHE A 844 -7.44 42.19 -12.69
N HIS A 845 -8.26 43.20 -13.01
CA HIS A 845 -9.02 43.90 -12.00
C HIS A 845 -9.98 42.90 -11.36
N ALA A 846 -9.58 42.40 -10.19
CA ALA A 846 -10.48 41.83 -9.21
C ALA A 846 -11.55 42.89 -8.88
N THR A 847 -12.71 42.79 -9.52
CA THR A 847 -13.94 43.33 -8.97
C THR A 847 -14.71 42.15 -8.40
N PHE A 848 -14.32 41.75 -7.19
CA PHE A 848 -15.19 41.03 -6.30
C PHE A 848 -16.42 41.92 -6.05
N LEU A 849 -17.51 41.68 -6.76
CA LEU A 849 -18.80 42.21 -6.36
C LEU A 849 -19.28 41.40 -5.15
N THR A 850 -18.87 41.90 -4.00
CA THR A 850 -19.67 41.85 -2.78
C THR A 850 -21.05 42.44 -3.10
N LYS A 851 -22.05 41.57 -3.30
CA LYS A 851 -23.48 41.75 -2.94
C LYS A 851 -24.31 40.61 -3.55
N MET A 852 -24.52 39.55 -2.78
CA MET A 852 -25.83 39.14 -2.28
C MET A 852 -25.66 38.13 -1.16
#